data_AF-B7R0J7-F1
#
_entry.id   AF-B7R0J7-F1
#
_cell.length_a   1.000
_cell.length_b   1.000
_cell.length_c   1.000
_cell.angle_alpha   90.00
_cell.angle_beta   90.00
_cell.angle_gamma   90.00
#
_symmetry.space_group_name_H-M   'P 1'
#
loop_
_entity.id
_entity.type
_entity.pdbx_description
1 polymer ?
#
loop_
_entity_poly.entity_id
_entity_poly.type
_entity_poly.pdbx_seq_one_letter_code
_entity_poly.pdbx_strand_id
1 'polypeptide(L)'
;MKWDEQVILMAPKDVILEGLVELLSRAGFTEQSREYKRKGGLELVVLRGVRENPFTGRDVMSVALLSGRADEKALEELLPVIKDSGVVVNLIPGLVLSEGRAIGPKELAEVFNRYSIKPPVSLVEKLLPDVVEGEEEGLKEFVLDGPLLEEVKHGELLERVKRVLGYRYKIPGERVHLEKLTIKLRPLYVTSWTLGDGKVRRSLVNGEKVRLNAEIGRLKGLTMRILLEEDGKVLASGLEVEGPGAKGAEALLREELGKKYDDVRILETKRAYVPVEAFIEFSAGRNRGSARIRLPKGAPSVSLKKLEEPILREIVLEHVKGVTGEKPLSLTVKNDKRRLLREFIGKTERYLFDVAVNSYSGEVVASTISLTEEAVLAIVHSRYPGAKVIGVERRRGVTLVDLLADGSLYVVRVNSLTGEVEDVKALYHPKEILEEGLREHDGVVTPGSLDLAECQVKNHEIVRAVFRGGDGIVEFTYNGHSGEIIEWKLEISQDKALELVSSAYPEFKPVFTGEFGDHYMMTLESEDRILKLRVFKDGRMEKLDEFLREAAVERRALEYLREIEPKPVIESLKLEENWVVEFTGTKWTGTLVLHRSSGELLNRELNLTEKFMVKSFLGMIAEEYGDSAKVEVVSHHVEEGIAGLKAVGEKGYYFAKIDVRSGEIIARDFVPKGLKSKLKLSQVEGRYVR
;
A
#
# COMPACT_ATOMS: atom_id res chain seq x y z
N MET A 1 -10.73 15.44 28.36
CA MET A 1 -10.02 15.54 29.65
C MET A 1 -8.90 14.51 29.68
N LYS A 2 -7.81 14.78 30.39
CA LYS A 2 -6.72 13.82 30.63
C LYS A 2 -7.16 12.82 31.71
N TRP A 3 -6.54 11.65 31.81
CA TRP A 3 -6.70 10.79 32.98
C TRP A 3 -6.21 11.55 34.22
N ASP A 4 -6.91 11.42 35.34
CA ASP A 4 -6.43 11.82 36.66
C ASP A 4 -6.73 10.70 37.67
N GLU A 5 -6.28 10.89 38.90
CA GLU A 5 -6.44 9.90 39.97
C GLU A 5 -7.92 9.53 40.21
N GLN A 6 -8.82 10.51 40.12
CA GLN A 6 -10.26 10.30 40.33
C GLN A 6 -10.88 9.56 39.14
N VAL A 7 -10.46 9.86 37.91
CA VAL A 7 -10.86 9.13 36.70
C VAL A 7 -10.47 7.67 36.78
N ILE A 8 -9.27 7.35 37.25
CA ILE A 8 -8.85 5.96 37.42
C ILE A 8 -9.68 5.27 38.51
N LEU A 9 -9.89 5.88 39.67
CA LEU A 9 -10.64 5.25 40.76
C LEU A 9 -12.12 5.01 40.41
N MET A 10 -12.73 5.82 39.55
CA MET A 10 -14.11 5.66 39.10
C MET A 10 -14.28 4.78 37.86
N ALA A 11 -13.18 4.47 37.16
CA ALA A 11 -13.23 3.65 35.95
C ALA A 11 -13.72 2.23 36.26
N PRO A 12 -14.64 1.67 35.47
CA PRO A 12 -14.90 0.24 35.50
C PRO A 12 -13.59 -0.52 35.28
N LYS A 13 -13.41 -1.64 36.00
CA LYS A 13 -12.21 -2.47 35.92
C LYS A 13 -11.84 -2.84 34.48
N ASP A 14 -12.84 -3.16 33.66
CA ASP A 14 -12.64 -3.51 32.25
C ASP A 14 -12.07 -2.34 31.44
N VAL A 15 -12.47 -1.11 31.75
CA VAL A 15 -11.92 0.09 31.10
C VAL A 15 -10.44 0.27 31.43
N ILE A 16 -10.05 0.01 32.68
CA ILE A 16 -8.62 0.05 33.08
C ILE A 16 -7.84 -1.08 32.41
N LEU A 17 -8.41 -2.28 32.34
CA LEU A 17 -7.76 -3.42 31.68
C LEU A 17 -7.51 -3.15 30.20
N GLU A 18 -8.51 -2.65 29.48
CA GLU A 18 -8.33 -2.28 28.06
C GLU A 18 -7.33 -1.13 27.89
N GLY A 19 -7.31 -0.18 28.83
CA GLY A 19 -6.26 0.86 28.89
C GLY A 19 -4.85 0.29 29.08
N LEU A 20 -4.69 -0.76 29.91
CA LEU A 20 -3.41 -1.43 30.12
C LEU A 20 -2.97 -2.25 28.90
N VAL A 21 -3.91 -2.85 28.16
CA VAL A 21 -3.61 -3.54 26.90
C VAL A 21 -3.17 -2.55 25.83
N GLU A 22 -3.88 -1.43 25.69
CA GLU A 22 -3.49 -0.34 24.79
C GLU A 22 -2.11 0.23 25.19
N LEU A 23 -1.81 0.33 26.49
CA LEU A 23 -0.50 0.74 26.99
C LEU A 23 0.61 -0.23 26.56
N LEU A 24 0.40 -1.54 26.72
CA LEU A 24 1.34 -2.56 26.25
C LEU A 24 1.55 -2.47 24.74
N SER A 25 0.47 -2.34 23.98
CA SER A 25 0.50 -2.18 22.52
C SER A 25 1.33 -0.96 22.09
N ARG A 26 1.10 0.21 22.71
CA ARG A 26 1.87 1.44 22.43
C ARG A 26 3.32 1.38 22.88
N ALA A 27 3.64 0.53 23.86
CA ALA A 27 5.01 0.23 24.26
C ALA A 27 5.68 -0.83 23.35
N GLY A 28 4.97 -1.33 22.33
CA GLY A 28 5.44 -2.32 21.35
C GLY A 28 5.28 -3.78 21.78
N PHE A 29 4.51 -4.06 22.84
CA PHE A 29 4.20 -5.43 23.28
C PHE A 29 2.84 -5.89 22.74
N THR A 30 2.75 -7.14 22.28
CA THR A 30 1.47 -7.79 21.92
C THR A 30 0.96 -8.62 23.09
N GLU A 31 -0.34 -8.48 23.44
CA GLU A 31 -0.97 -9.30 24.50
C GLU A 31 -0.92 -10.78 24.13
N GLN A 32 -0.27 -11.60 24.96
CA GLN A 32 -0.18 -13.04 24.79
C GLN A 32 -1.20 -13.78 25.67
N SER A 33 -1.38 -13.36 26.92
CA SER A 33 -2.32 -13.99 27.85
C SER A 33 -2.88 -13.03 28.88
N ARG A 34 -4.09 -13.35 29.34
CA ARG A 34 -4.81 -12.67 30.41
C ARG A 34 -5.32 -13.70 31.42
N GLU A 35 -4.78 -13.65 32.64
CA GLU A 35 -5.16 -14.56 33.72
C GLU A 35 -5.97 -13.84 34.79
N TYR A 36 -7.07 -14.45 35.22
CA TYR A 36 -7.92 -13.93 36.29
C TYR A 36 -7.79 -14.80 37.53
N LYS A 37 -7.40 -14.21 38.65
CA LYS A 37 -7.31 -14.88 39.96
C LYS A 37 -8.18 -14.13 40.97
N ARG A 38 -9.03 -14.85 41.67
CA ARG A 38 -9.90 -14.30 42.72
C ARG A 38 -9.73 -15.11 44.00
N LYS A 39 -9.46 -14.42 45.11
CA LYS A 39 -9.35 -15.01 46.44
C LYS A 39 -10.02 -14.10 47.46
N GLY A 40 -11.05 -14.63 48.12
CA GLY A 40 -11.92 -13.83 48.99
C GLY A 40 -12.53 -12.64 48.25
N GLY A 41 -12.31 -11.43 48.79
CA GLY A 41 -12.72 -10.15 48.20
C GLY A 41 -11.70 -9.51 47.27
N LEU A 42 -10.53 -10.11 47.08
CA LEU A 42 -9.47 -9.62 46.19
C LEU A 42 -9.56 -10.25 44.80
N GLU A 43 -9.36 -9.41 43.79
CA GLU A 43 -9.26 -9.81 42.40
C GLU A 43 -7.95 -9.29 41.78
N LEU A 44 -7.19 -10.22 41.19
CA LEU A 44 -5.95 -9.97 40.48
C LEU A 44 -6.13 -10.38 39.01
N VAL A 45 -5.80 -9.47 38.09
CA VAL A 45 -5.77 -9.78 36.65
C VAL A 45 -4.35 -9.58 36.16
N VAL A 46 -3.74 -10.61 35.58
CA VAL A 46 -2.35 -10.55 35.07
C VAL A 46 -2.38 -10.55 33.56
N LEU A 47 -1.85 -9.48 32.97
CA LEU A 47 -1.64 -9.31 31.54
C LEU A 47 -0.18 -9.60 31.20
N ARG A 48 0.07 -10.46 30.21
CA ARG A 48 1.41 -10.72 29.69
C ARG A 48 1.53 -10.23 28.27
N GLY A 49 2.38 -9.23 28.06
CA GLY A 49 2.77 -8.71 26.76
C GLY A 49 4.11 -9.28 26.33
N VAL A 50 4.27 -9.53 25.03
CA VAL A 50 5.52 -10.01 24.43
C VAL A 50 5.94 -9.09 23.29
N ARG A 51 7.23 -8.80 23.20
CA ARG A 51 7.83 -8.11 22.06
C ARG A 51 9.04 -8.88 21.55
N GLU A 52 9.16 -8.99 20.23
CA GLU A 52 10.37 -9.45 19.56
C GLU A 52 11.36 -8.28 19.53
N ASN A 53 12.46 -8.41 20.27
CA ASN A 53 13.54 -7.45 20.32
C ASN A 53 14.74 -7.98 19.51
N PRO A 54 15.22 -7.26 18.48
CA PRO A 54 16.30 -7.72 17.62
C PRO A 54 17.63 -8.00 18.36
N PHE A 55 17.81 -7.44 19.56
CA PHE A 55 19.06 -7.54 20.32
C PHE A 55 19.02 -8.54 21.48
N THR A 56 17.85 -8.73 22.12
CA THR A 56 17.68 -9.60 23.31
C THR A 56 16.76 -10.81 23.06
N GLY A 57 16.17 -10.92 21.87
CA GLY A 57 15.18 -11.94 21.55
C GLY A 57 13.81 -11.58 22.13
N ARG A 58 13.15 -12.55 22.77
CA ARG A 58 11.78 -12.39 23.24
C ARG A 58 11.72 -11.66 24.59
N ASP A 59 11.31 -10.39 24.59
CA ASP A 59 11.05 -9.61 25.80
C ASP A 59 9.62 -9.88 26.29
N VAL A 60 9.47 -10.26 27.57
CA VAL A 60 8.15 -10.50 28.20
C VAL A 60 7.92 -9.48 29.30
N MET A 61 6.78 -8.79 29.26
CA MET A 61 6.34 -7.84 30.27
C MET A 61 5.04 -8.33 30.90
N SER A 62 5.02 -8.45 32.23
CA SER A 62 3.81 -8.81 32.99
C SER A 62 3.31 -7.60 33.78
N VAL A 63 2.04 -7.25 33.59
CA VAL A 63 1.36 -6.19 34.34
C VAL A 63 0.16 -6.79 35.08
N ALA A 64 0.11 -6.60 36.39
CA ALA A 64 -0.98 -7.13 37.21
C ALA A 64 -1.88 -5.99 37.72
N LEU A 65 -3.19 -6.12 37.55
CA LEU A 65 -4.20 -5.22 38.11
C LEU A 65 -4.80 -5.83 39.38
N LEU A 66 -4.53 -5.20 40.52
CA LEU A 66 -5.08 -5.58 41.83
C LEU A 66 -6.24 -4.66 42.21
N SER A 67 -7.38 -5.26 42.56
CA SER A 67 -8.63 -4.56 42.90
C SER A 67 -9.46 -5.34 43.92
N GLY A 68 -10.42 -4.68 44.57
CA GLY A 68 -11.34 -5.31 45.53
C GLY A 68 -11.07 -4.92 46.99
N ARG A 69 -11.54 -5.75 47.95
CA ARG A 69 -11.33 -5.53 49.38
C ARG A 69 -10.16 -6.37 49.87
N ALA A 70 -9.21 -5.73 50.54
CA ALA A 70 -8.03 -6.40 51.09
C ALA A 70 -8.40 -7.28 52.30
N ASP A 71 -8.07 -8.56 52.19
CA ASP A 71 -8.02 -9.53 53.29
C ASP A 71 -6.57 -10.04 53.36
N GLU A 72 -5.97 -9.99 54.55
CA GLU A 72 -4.53 -10.23 54.76
C GLU A 72 -4.13 -11.62 54.28
N LYS A 73 -4.97 -12.63 54.57
CA LYS A 73 -4.77 -14.01 54.13
C LYS A 73 -4.91 -14.17 52.61
N ALA A 74 -5.84 -13.43 51.99
CA ALA A 74 -6.02 -13.45 50.53
C ALA A 74 -4.87 -12.74 49.80
N LEU A 75 -4.28 -11.71 50.41
CA LEU A 75 -3.10 -11.03 49.90
C LEU A 75 -1.87 -11.93 49.95
N GLU A 76 -1.65 -12.64 51.07
CA GLU A 76 -0.54 -13.60 51.22
C GLU A 76 -0.55 -14.69 50.13
N GLU A 77 -1.73 -15.21 49.78
CA GLU A 77 -1.87 -16.22 48.72
C GLU A 77 -1.59 -15.68 47.31
N LEU A 78 -1.80 -14.37 47.08
CA LEU A 78 -1.58 -13.72 45.78
C LEU A 78 -0.19 -13.08 45.65
N LEU A 79 0.52 -12.86 46.77
CA LEU A 79 1.87 -12.28 46.81
C LEU A 79 2.88 -12.96 45.86
N PRO A 80 2.95 -14.30 45.74
CA PRO A 80 3.88 -14.94 44.80
C PRO A 80 3.65 -14.51 43.34
N VAL A 81 2.38 -14.39 42.93
CA VAL A 81 2.01 -13.99 41.57
C VAL A 81 2.31 -12.50 41.33
N ILE A 82 2.16 -11.68 42.37
CA ILE A 82 2.48 -10.25 42.37
C ILE A 82 4.00 -10.05 42.22
N LYS A 83 4.82 -10.85 42.89
CA LYS A 83 6.29 -10.83 42.76
C LYS A 83 6.78 -11.16 41.36
N ASP A 84 6.13 -12.13 40.72
CA ASP A 84 6.47 -12.55 39.35
C ASP A 84 5.95 -11.55 38.29
N SER A 85 5.18 -10.55 38.71
CA SER A 85 4.65 -9.49 37.83
C SER A 85 5.62 -8.31 37.79
N GLY A 86 6.04 -7.89 36.59
CA GLY A 86 6.99 -6.79 36.42
C GLY A 86 6.47 -5.43 36.91
N VAL A 87 5.16 -5.18 36.78
CA VAL A 87 4.49 -3.98 37.30
C VAL A 87 3.14 -4.37 37.91
N VAL A 88 2.79 -3.74 39.04
CA VAL A 88 1.52 -4.00 39.74
C VAL A 88 0.74 -2.70 39.85
N VAL A 89 -0.44 -2.65 39.25
CA VAL A 89 -1.39 -1.56 39.40
C VAL A 89 -2.26 -1.83 40.60
N ASN A 90 -2.15 -0.99 41.64
CA ASN A 90 -2.95 -1.11 42.84
C ASN A 90 -4.08 -0.07 42.87
N LEU A 91 -5.32 -0.52 42.80
CA LEU A 91 -6.51 0.34 42.90
C LEU A 91 -7.13 0.36 44.30
N ILE A 92 -6.54 -0.34 45.28
CA ILE A 92 -7.06 -0.43 46.64
C ILE A 92 -6.52 0.75 47.47
N PRO A 93 -7.37 1.70 47.89
CA PRO A 93 -6.90 2.88 48.63
C PRO A 93 -6.22 2.49 49.95
N GLY A 94 -5.05 3.06 50.23
CA GLY A 94 -4.31 2.86 51.48
C GLY A 94 -3.54 1.55 51.61
N LEU A 95 -3.63 0.64 50.64
CA LEU A 95 -2.80 -0.58 50.61
C LEU A 95 -1.41 -0.26 50.07
N VAL A 96 -0.37 -0.48 50.87
CA VAL A 96 1.03 -0.31 50.46
C VAL A 96 1.63 -1.69 50.23
N LEU A 97 2.09 -1.97 49.02
CA LEU A 97 2.81 -3.20 48.68
C LEU A 97 4.31 -2.95 48.88
N SER A 98 4.94 -3.73 49.74
CA SER A 98 6.37 -3.61 50.06
C SER A 98 7.29 -4.26 49.01
N GLU A 99 6.74 -4.96 48.02
CA GLU A 99 7.51 -5.76 47.05
C GLU A 99 6.96 -5.59 45.63
N GLY A 100 7.86 -5.40 44.65
CA GLY A 100 7.54 -5.13 43.23
C GLY A 100 7.44 -3.64 42.88
N ARG A 101 7.44 -3.30 41.58
CA ARG A 101 7.19 -1.93 41.11
C ARG A 101 5.68 -1.68 41.09
N ALA A 102 5.13 -1.38 42.27
CA ALA A 102 3.72 -1.04 42.42
C ALA A 102 3.47 0.41 41.98
N ILE A 103 2.41 0.62 41.22
CA ILE A 103 1.94 1.95 40.81
C ILE A 103 0.51 2.17 41.28
N GLY A 104 0.27 3.34 41.86
CA GLY A 104 -1.05 3.76 42.32
C GLY A 104 -1.90 4.40 41.21
N PRO A 105 -3.16 4.78 41.52
CA PRO A 105 -4.07 5.37 40.54
C PRO A 105 -3.55 6.67 39.91
N LYS A 106 -2.86 7.50 40.69
CA LYS A 106 -2.23 8.75 40.20
C LYS A 106 -1.13 8.48 39.18
N GLU A 107 -0.22 7.56 39.49
CA GLU A 107 0.90 7.21 38.61
C GLU A 107 0.39 6.50 37.35
N LEU A 108 -0.64 5.67 37.46
CA LEU A 108 -1.30 5.08 36.31
C LEU A 108 -1.91 6.14 35.37
N ALA A 109 -2.58 7.16 35.93
CA ALA A 109 -3.12 8.27 35.16
C ALA A 109 -2.00 9.02 34.40
N GLU A 110 -0.87 9.29 35.06
CA GLU A 110 0.30 9.91 34.43
C GLU A 110 0.86 9.06 33.28
N VAL A 111 0.95 7.74 33.47
CA VAL A 111 1.41 6.81 32.43
C VAL A 111 0.43 6.77 31.25
N PHE A 112 -0.87 6.63 31.49
CA PHE A 112 -1.88 6.64 30.42
C PHE A 112 -1.84 7.95 29.63
N ASN A 113 -1.71 9.09 30.29
CA ASN A 113 -1.57 10.38 29.61
C ASN A 113 -0.28 10.49 28.81
N ARG A 114 0.85 10.01 29.34
CA ARG A 114 2.15 10.02 28.65
C ARG A 114 2.10 9.22 27.36
N TYR A 115 1.44 8.07 27.38
CA TYR A 115 1.23 7.23 26.19
C TYR A 115 0.00 7.66 25.37
N SER A 116 -0.60 8.82 25.66
CA SER A 116 -1.76 9.39 24.93
C SER A 116 -2.98 8.45 24.85
N ILE A 117 -3.18 7.61 25.86
CA ILE A 117 -4.36 6.75 26.01
C ILE A 117 -5.50 7.63 26.48
N LYS A 118 -6.58 7.70 25.72
CA LYS A 118 -7.70 8.59 26.03
C LYS A 118 -8.70 7.89 26.96
N PRO A 119 -9.14 8.52 28.06
CA PRO A 119 -10.23 7.96 28.86
C PRO A 119 -11.52 7.91 28.02
N PRO A 120 -12.38 6.89 28.23
CA PRO A 120 -13.68 6.84 27.57
C PRO A 120 -14.49 8.10 27.87
N VAL A 121 -15.13 8.66 26.85
CA VAL A 121 -15.89 9.91 26.94
C VAL A 121 -16.96 9.82 28.04
N SER A 122 -17.63 8.68 28.14
CA SER A 122 -18.65 8.38 29.16
C SER A 122 -18.15 8.29 30.60
N LEU A 123 -16.84 8.12 30.81
CA LEU A 123 -16.21 8.11 32.13
C LEU A 123 -15.79 9.52 32.55
N VAL A 124 -15.26 10.29 31.59
CA VAL A 124 -14.91 11.70 31.77
C VAL A 124 -16.14 12.55 32.05
N GLU A 125 -17.26 12.24 31.39
CA GLU A 125 -18.55 12.92 31.59
C GLU A 125 -19.10 12.76 33.01
N LYS A 126 -18.70 11.70 33.75
CA LYS A 126 -19.09 11.50 35.16
C LYS A 126 -18.25 12.28 36.17
N LEU A 127 -17.14 12.88 35.73
CA LEU A 127 -16.11 13.52 36.56
C LEU A 127 -15.91 15.00 36.26
N LEU A 128 -16.57 15.49 35.21
CA LEU A 128 -16.86 16.91 35.15
C LEU A 128 -17.56 17.26 36.48
N PRO A 129 -17.12 18.30 37.21
CA PRO A 129 -17.88 18.81 38.33
C PRO A 129 -19.29 18.99 37.82
N ASP A 130 -20.26 18.49 38.58
CA ASP A 130 -21.67 18.68 38.32
C ASP A 130 -21.88 20.05 37.68
N VAL A 131 -22.03 20.09 36.35
CA VAL A 131 -22.90 21.07 35.72
C VAL A 131 -24.30 20.51 35.95
N VAL A 132 -24.63 20.33 37.22
CA VAL A 132 -25.97 20.24 37.75
C VAL A 132 -26.23 21.66 38.22
N GLU A 133 -26.50 22.53 37.26
CA GLU A 133 -27.40 23.66 37.45
C GLU A 133 -28.00 23.90 36.07
N GLY A 134 -29.11 23.21 35.85
CA GLY A 134 -29.88 23.20 34.62
C GLY A 134 -31.06 22.23 34.69
N GLU A 135 -31.03 21.23 35.59
CA GLU A 135 -32.15 20.29 35.73
C GLU A 135 -33.36 20.82 36.54
N GLU A 136 -33.29 22.03 37.11
CA GLU A 136 -34.41 22.62 37.87
C GLU A 136 -34.81 24.05 37.47
N GLU A 137 -34.22 24.65 36.44
CA GLU A 137 -34.65 25.98 36.01
C GLU A 137 -36.07 25.92 35.41
N GLY A 138 -37.06 26.24 36.25
CA GLY A 138 -38.46 26.38 35.85
C GLY A 138 -39.43 25.34 36.40
N LEU A 139 -38.98 24.37 37.20
CA LEU A 139 -39.87 23.51 37.98
C LEU A 139 -40.17 24.15 39.35
N LYS A 140 -41.43 24.08 39.77
CA LYS A 140 -41.90 24.58 41.07
C LYS A 140 -42.61 23.46 41.81
N GLU A 141 -42.47 23.45 43.13
CA GLU A 141 -43.23 22.55 43.99
C GLU A 141 -44.66 23.10 44.14
N PHE A 142 -45.65 22.34 43.65
CA PHE A 142 -47.06 22.62 43.88
C PHE A 142 -47.54 21.76 45.06
N VAL A 143 -47.97 22.43 46.13
CA VAL A 143 -48.65 21.80 47.27
C VAL A 143 -50.13 21.69 46.94
N LEU A 144 -50.66 20.47 46.97
CA LEU A 144 -52.05 20.14 46.67
C LEU A 144 -52.89 20.16 47.94
N ASP A 145 -54.16 20.55 47.82
CA ASP A 145 -55.16 20.53 48.90
C ASP A 145 -55.75 19.13 49.17
N GLY A 146 -54.95 18.09 48.94
CA GLY A 146 -55.29 16.69 49.14
C GLY A 146 -54.20 15.75 48.62
N PRO A 147 -54.20 14.46 49.03
CA PRO A 147 -53.12 13.55 48.72
C PRO A 147 -53.00 13.21 47.24
N LEU A 148 -51.76 13.01 46.81
CA LEU A 148 -51.43 12.51 45.48
C LEU A 148 -51.33 10.98 45.51
N LEU A 149 -52.23 10.31 44.79
CA LEU A 149 -52.37 8.86 44.88
C LEU A 149 -51.22 8.09 44.23
N GLU A 150 -50.55 8.69 43.25
CA GLU A 150 -49.37 8.12 42.60
C GLU A 150 -48.29 9.19 42.46
N GLU A 151 -47.10 8.91 42.97
CA GLU A 151 -45.97 9.83 42.89
C GLU A 151 -45.55 10.05 41.43
N VAL A 152 -45.35 11.32 41.06
CA VAL A 152 -44.89 11.69 39.71
C VAL A 152 -43.41 12.07 39.79
N LYS A 153 -42.54 11.15 39.37
CA LYS A 153 -41.09 11.38 39.33
C LYS A 153 -40.69 11.99 37.98
N HIS A 154 -40.42 13.29 37.98
CA HIS A 154 -40.06 14.04 36.77
C HIS A 154 -38.84 13.45 36.04
N GLY A 155 -37.80 13.03 36.77
CA GLY A 155 -36.62 12.38 36.19
C GLY A 155 -36.96 11.09 35.43
N GLU A 156 -37.85 10.25 35.98
CA GLU A 156 -38.31 9.04 35.27
C GLU A 156 -39.10 9.37 34.00
N LEU A 157 -39.89 10.47 34.01
CA LEU A 157 -40.61 10.92 32.83
C LEU A 157 -39.67 11.40 31.73
N LEU A 158 -38.66 12.21 32.07
CA LEU A 158 -37.67 12.70 31.13
C LEU A 158 -36.83 11.56 30.55
N GLU A 159 -36.41 10.59 31.37
CA GLU A 159 -35.65 9.41 30.91
C GLU A 159 -36.46 8.53 29.93
N ARG A 160 -37.79 8.48 30.08
CA ARG A 160 -38.65 7.82 29.10
C ARG A 160 -38.67 8.57 27.77
N VAL A 161 -38.67 9.90 27.78
CA VAL A 161 -38.58 10.74 26.56
C VAL A 161 -37.21 10.58 25.90
N LYS A 162 -36.11 10.70 26.67
CA LYS A 162 -34.73 10.51 26.20
C LYS A 162 -34.55 9.17 25.50
N ARG A 163 -35.08 8.08 26.05
CA ARG A 163 -35.06 6.74 25.40
C ARG A 163 -35.74 6.73 24.04
N VAL A 164 -36.91 7.36 23.91
CA VAL A 164 -37.61 7.45 22.62
C VAL A 164 -36.81 8.30 21.62
N LEU A 165 -36.20 9.39 22.07
CA LEU A 165 -35.35 10.26 21.24
C LEU A 165 -34.09 9.55 20.74
N GLY A 166 -33.39 8.83 21.62
CA GLY A 166 -32.21 8.04 21.26
C GLY A 166 -32.54 6.92 20.28
N TYR A 167 -33.65 6.20 20.47
CA TYR A 167 -34.04 5.13 19.57
C TYR A 167 -34.51 5.64 18.20
N ARG A 168 -35.45 6.59 18.18
CA ARG A 168 -36.17 7.03 16.96
C ARG A 168 -35.40 8.08 16.15
N TYR A 169 -34.72 9.01 16.84
CA TYR A 169 -34.06 10.16 16.21
C TYR A 169 -32.53 10.13 16.35
N LYS A 170 -31.98 9.13 17.05
CA LYS A 170 -30.53 8.97 17.28
C LYS A 170 -29.90 10.19 17.97
N ILE A 171 -30.64 10.77 18.92
CA ILE A 171 -30.18 11.91 19.73
C ILE A 171 -29.72 11.37 21.09
N PRO A 172 -28.47 11.59 21.50
CA PRO A 172 -27.98 11.20 22.83
C PRO A 172 -28.81 11.84 23.94
N GLY A 173 -29.03 11.09 25.04
CA GLY A 173 -29.86 11.57 26.15
C GLY A 173 -29.29 12.81 26.85
N GLU A 174 -27.96 12.98 26.84
CA GLU A 174 -27.28 14.16 27.41
C GLU A 174 -27.63 15.46 26.67
N ARG A 175 -28.05 15.36 25.40
CA ARG A 175 -28.40 16.50 24.55
C ARG A 175 -29.85 16.95 24.69
N VAL A 176 -30.59 16.34 25.61
CA VAL A 176 -32.02 16.58 25.80
C VAL A 176 -32.23 17.25 27.14
N HIS A 177 -32.72 18.48 27.12
CA HIS A 177 -32.99 19.26 28.33
C HIS A 177 -34.48 19.53 28.46
N LEU A 178 -34.96 19.50 29.71
CA LEU A 178 -36.35 19.81 30.04
C LEU A 178 -36.54 21.33 30.01
N GLU A 179 -37.48 21.81 29.21
CA GLU A 179 -37.84 23.23 29.14
C GLU A 179 -39.11 23.51 29.97
N LYS A 180 -40.08 22.59 29.90
CA LYS A 180 -41.36 22.73 30.60
C LYS A 180 -41.98 21.38 30.91
N LEU A 181 -42.52 21.23 32.13
CA LEU A 181 -43.31 20.07 32.55
C LEU A 181 -44.70 20.51 33.03
N THR A 182 -45.76 20.14 32.33
CA THR A 182 -47.14 20.33 32.80
C THR A 182 -47.74 19.00 33.20
N ILE A 183 -48.22 18.89 34.43
CA ILE A 183 -48.90 17.67 34.92
C ILE A 183 -50.41 17.90 34.96
N LYS A 184 -51.15 17.00 34.31
CA LYS A 184 -52.61 16.96 34.35
C LYS A 184 -53.07 15.99 35.44
N LEU A 185 -53.77 16.53 36.43
CA LEU A 185 -54.38 15.79 37.52
C LEU A 185 -55.89 15.67 37.32
N ARG A 186 -56.46 14.58 37.81
CA ARG A 186 -57.91 14.41 37.95
C ARG A 186 -58.25 14.28 39.42
N PRO A 187 -59.24 15.05 39.92
CA PRO A 187 -59.67 14.93 41.30
C PRO A 187 -60.47 13.64 41.50
N LEU A 188 -60.25 13.02 42.65
CA LEU A 188 -60.96 11.85 43.16
C LEU A 188 -61.48 12.22 44.54
N TYR A 189 -62.77 12.02 44.80
CA TYR A 189 -63.37 12.39 46.07
C TYR A 189 -63.78 11.17 46.88
N VAL A 190 -63.46 11.20 48.17
CA VAL A 190 -64.06 10.30 49.17
C VAL A 190 -65.08 11.12 49.94
N THR A 191 -66.35 10.72 49.84
CA THR A 191 -67.43 11.37 50.55
C THR A 191 -68.00 10.43 51.60
N SER A 192 -67.95 10.85 52.86
CA SER A 192 -68.57 10.18 54.01
C SER A 192 -70.01 10.66 54.15
N TRP A 193 -70.95 9.74 54.29
CA TRP A 193 -72.39 10.02 54.37
C TRP A 193 -73.09 9.03 55.30
N THR A 194 -74.29 9.35 55.76
CA THR A 194 -75.09 8.47 56.62
C THR A 194 -76.54 8.45 56.17
N LEU A 195 -77.24 7.37 56.50
CA LEU A 195 -78.70 7.35 56.53
C LEU A 195 -79.15 7.65 57.98
N GLY A 196 -80.44 7.84 58.23
CA GLY A 196 -80.99 8.07 59.58
C GLY A 196 -80.64 6.99 60.64
N ASP A 197 -79.92 5.93 60.27
CA ASP A 197 -79.36 4.88 61.14
C ASP A 197 -78.05 5.28 61.85
N GLY A 198 -77.47 6.44 61.53
CA GLY A 198 -76.23 6.94 62.12
C GLY A 198 -74.97 6.17 61.73
N LYS A 199 -75.05 5.20 60.81
CA LYS A 199 -73.88 4.46 60.32
C LYS A 199 -73.20 5.23 59.20
N VAL A 200 -71.97 5.67 59.45
CA VAL A 200 -71.13 6.32 58.43
C VAL A 200 -70.79 5.31 57.34
N ARG A 201 -71.07 5.70 56.11
CA ARG A 201 -70.76 4.99 54.87
C ARG A 201 -69.89 5.90 54.02
N ARG A 202 -69.09 5.32 53.12
CA ARG A 202 -68.17 6.09 52.28
C ARG A 202 -68.33 5.73 50.82
N SER A 203 -68.37 6.77 50.00
CA SER A 203 -68.44 6.67 48.55
C SER A 203 -67.19 7.27 47.90
N LEU A 204 -66.84 6.75 46.73
CA LEU A 204 -65.77 7.27 45.90
C LEU A 204 -66.37 7.89 44.63
N VAL A 205 -66.05 9.15 44.34
CA VAL A 205 -66.47 9.86 43.12
C VAL A 205 -65.25 10.13 42.25
N ASN A 206 -65.23 9.58 41.03
CA ASN A 206 -64.15 9.70 40.05
C ASN A 206 -64.69 10.25 38.73
N GLY A 207 -64.58 11.56 38.52
CA GLY A 207 -65.28 12.22 37.42
C GLY A 207 -66.79 12.00 37.54
N GLU A 208 -67.40 11.42 36.52
CA GLU A 208 -68.84 11.09 36.49
C GLU A 208 -69.18 9.74 37.15
N LYS A 209 -68.18 8.95 37.54
CA LYS A 209 -68.41 7.60 38.09
C LYS A 209 -68.48 7.64 39.61
N VAL A 210 -69.60 7.19 40.18
CA VAL A 210 -69.80 7.08 41.61
C VAL A 210 -69.80 5.62 42.06
N ARG A 211 -69.05 5.31 43.13
CA ARG A 211 -69.05 4.00 43.79
C ARG A 211 -69.52 4.16 45.23
N LEU A 212 -70.69 3.59 45.54
CA LEU A 212 -71.39 3.80 46.82
C LEU A 212 -70.76 3.07 48.03
N ASN A 213 -70.01 1.99 47.80
CA ASN A 213 -69.38 1.18 48.85
C ASN A 213 -67.85 1.22 48.69
N ALA A 214 -67.21 2.27 49.19
CA ALA A 214 -65.75 2.46 49.10
C ALA A 214 -64.96 1.75 50.21
N GLU A 215 -65.64 1.03 51.12
CA GLU A 215 -65.05 0.38 52.30
C GLU A 215 -64.81 -1.13 52.16
N ILE A 216 -65.06 -1.69 50.96
CA ILE A 216 -64.97 -3.14 50.70
C ILE A 216 -63.78 -3.43 49.77
N GLY A 217 -63.05 -4.51 50.07
CA GLY A 217 -61.99 -5.05 49.20
C GLY A 217 -60.84 -4.07 48.97
N ARG A 218 -60.37 -4.00 47.72
CA ARG A 218 -59.21 -3.17 47.32
C ARG A 218 -59.43 -1.65 47.46
N LEU A 219 -60.68 -1.19 47.55
CA LEU A 219 -61.00 0.23 47.71
C LEU A 219 -60.82 0.71 49.15
N LYS A 220 -60.94 -0.19 50.15
CA LYS A 220 -60.79 0.18 51.56
C LYS A 220 -59.42 0.83 51.83
N GLY A 221 -58.34 0.26 51.29
CA GLY A 221 -56.99 0.81 51.44
C GLY A 221 -56.82 2.18 50.79
N LEU A 222 -57.36 2.37 49.58
CA LEU A 222 -57.34 3.66 48.88
C LEU A 222 -58.14 4.73 49.62
N THR A 223 -59.36 4.38 50.07
CA THR A 223 -60.24 5.28 50.82
C THR A 223 -59.60 5.70 52.14
N MET A 224 -59.00 4.77 52.88
CA MET A 224 -58.29 5.10 54.12
C MET A 224 -57.07 5.99 53.87
N ARG A 225 -56.31 5.73 52.80
CA ARG A 225 -55.16 6.57 52.42
C ARG A 225 -55.59 8.02 52.15
N ILE A 226 -56.67 8.21 51.39
CA ILE A 226 -57.22 9.55 51.08
C ILE A 226 -57.70 10.28 52.34
N LEU A 227 -58.20 9.54 53.33
CA LEU A 227 -58.70 10.13 54.56
C LEU A 227 -57.61 10.49 55.57
N LEU A 228 -56.49 9.75 55.55
CA LEU A 228 -55.37 9.88 56.49
C LEU A 228 -54.29 10.85 56.00
N GLU A 229 -54.00 10.87 54.69
CA GLU A 229 -53.02 11.79 54.11
C GLU A 229 -53.69 13.15 53.84
N GLU A 230 -53.05 14.25 54.28
CA GLU A 230 -53.64 15.59 54.21
C GLU A 230 -53.20 16.38 52.97
N ASP A 231 -51.95 16.22 52.54
CA ASP A 231 -51.36 16.95 51.42
C ASP A 231 -50.60 16.04 50.45
N GLY A 232 -50.41 16.57 49.24
CA GLY A 232 -49.62 15.95 48.19
C GLY A 232 -48.74 16.99 47.52
N LYS A 233 -47.59 16.58 47.02
CA LYS A 233 -46.64 17.49 46.35
C LYS A 233 -46.38 17.03 44.93
N VAL A 234 -46.34 17.98 44.00
CA VAL A 234 -46.00 17.72 42.59
C VAL A 234 -44.97 18.75 42.14
N LEU A 235 -43.84 18.26 41.60
CA LEU A 235 -42.83 19.11 40.99
C LEU A 235 -43.12 19.25 39.49
N ALA A 236 -43.45 20.46 39.04
CA ALA A 236 -43.83 20.75 37.65
C ALA A 236 -43.60 22.24 37.32
N SER A 237 -43.56 22.61 36.04
CA SER A 237 -43.64 24.01 35.61
C SER A 237 -45.08 24.53 35.61
N GLY A 238 -46.06 23.62 35.49
CA GLY A 238 -47.49 23.96 35.50
C GLY A 238 -48.38 22.78 35.90
N LEU A 239 -49.56 23.10 36.42
CA LEU A 239 -50.53 22.13 36.89
C LEU A 239 -51.91 22.38 36.25
N GLU A 240 -52.51 21.34 35.71
CA GLU A 240 -53.89 21.38 35.19
C GLU A 240 -54.75 20.37 35.94
N VAL A 241 -55.89 20.80 36.49
CA VAL A 241 -56.84 19.91 37.17
C VAL A 241 -58.13 19.82 36.34
N GLU A 242 -58.48 18.61 35.89
CA GLU A 242 -59.68 18.37 35.08
C GLU A 242 -60.67 17.47 35.82
N GLY A 243 -61.87 18.00 36.10
CA GLY A 243 -62.96 17.28 36.73
C GLY A 243 -63.87 18.20 37.57
N PRO A 244 -64.96 17.66 38.13
CA PRO A 244 -65.86 18.44 38.96
C PRO A 244 -65.15 18.89 40.25
N GLY A 245 -65.47 20.10 40.73
CA GLY A 245 -65.11 20.54 42.08
C GLY A 245 -65.87 19.75 43.15
N ALA A 246 -65.51 19.92 44.43
CA ALA A 246 -66.11 19.21 45.55
C ALA A 246 -67.66 19.26 45.56
N LYS A 247 -68.26 20.43 45.31
CA LYS A 247 -69.73 20.58 45.22
C LYS A 247 -70.35 19.80 44.06
N GLY A 248 -69.64 19.71 42.93
CA GLY A 248 -70.07 18.90 41.79
C GLY A 248 -70.00 17.40 42.09
N ALA A 249 -68.98 16.95 42.81
CA ALA A 249 -68.85 15.56 43.25
C ALA A 249 -69.96 15.17 44.25
N GLU A 250 -70.30 16.06 45.18
CA GLU A 250 -71.43 15.85 46.11
C GLU A 250 -72.78 15.79 45.38
N ALA A 251 -72.99 16.64 44.37
CA ALA A 251 -74.20 16.61 43.56
C ALA A 251 -74.37 15.28 42.81
N LEU A 252 -73.29 14.80 42.18
CA LEU A 252 -73.25 13.49 41.51
C LEU A 252 -73.53 12.35 42.49
N LEU A 253 -72.99 12.43 43.71
CA LEU A 253 -73.25 11.41 44.73
C LEU A 253 -74.70 11.44 45.22
N ARG A 254 -75.28 12.62 45.45
CA ARG A 254 -76.70 12.75 45.85
C ARG A 254 -77.63 12.21 44.78
N GLU A 255 -77.35 12.48 43.51
CA GLU A 255 -78.11 11.93 42.39
C GLU A 255 -78.08 10.40 42.39
N GLU A 256 -76.91 9.79 42.60
CA GLU A 256 -76.77 8.33 42.64
C GLU A 256 -77.36 7.67 43.91
N LEU A 257 -77.29 8.36 45.05
CA LEU A 257 -77.88 7.87 46.29
C LEU A 257 -79.41 8.04 46.31
N GLY A 258 -79.94 9.13 45.73
CA GLY A 258 -81.38 9.39 45.60
C GLY A 258 -82.13 8.37 44.74
N LYS A 259 -81.42 7.58 43.91
CA LYS A 259 -81.97 6.42 43.20
C LYS A 259 -82.29 5.24 44.13
N LYS A 260 -81.80 5.25 45.37
CA LYS A 260 -81.85 4.10 46.30
C LYS A 260 -82.34 4.44 47.71
N TYR A 261 -82.19 5.69 48.14
CA TYR A 261 -82.45 6.13 49.51
C TYR A 261 -82.98 7.58 49.54
N ASP A 262 -83.97 7.86 50.40
CA ASP A 262 -84.65 9.16 50.44
C ASP A 262 -84.08 10.15 51.48
N ASP A 263 -83.38 9.68 52.53
CA ASP A 263 -82.81 10.53 53.60
C ASP A 263 -81.29 10.32 53.72
N VAL A 264 -80.54 11.06 52.90
CA VAL A 264 -79.08 10.97 52.80
C VAL A 264 -78.45 12.26 53.31
N ARG A 265 -77.58 12.14 54.32
CA ARG A 265 -76.80 13.27 54.84
C ARG A 265 -75.33 13.07 54.50
N ILE A 266 -74.76 14.01 53.75
CA ILE A 266 -73.31 14.08 53.49
C ILE A 266 -72.65 14.72 54.72
N LEU A 267 -71.64 14.04 55.26
CA LEU A 267 -70.90 14.47 56.46
C LEU A 267 -69.62 15.22 56.07
N GLU A 268 -68.84 14.65 55.15
CA GLU A 268 -67.53 15.17 54.76
C GLU A 268 -67.17 14.73 53.35
N THR A 269 -66.53 15.60 52.57
CA THR A 269 -65.95 15.27 51.26
C THR A 269 -64.47 15.62 51.27
N LYS A 270 -63.59 14.60 51.24
CA LYS A 270 -62.14 14.79 51.07
C LYS A 270 -61.74 14.56 49.61
N ARG A 271 -60.78 15.35 49.14
CA ARG A 271 -60.26 15.31 47.76
C ARG A 271 -58.89 14.64 47.75
N ALA A 272 -58.61 13.89 46.71
CA ALA A 272 -57.30 13.37 46.34
C ALA A 272 -57.07 13.59 44.85
N TYR A 273 -55.83 13.45 44.41
CA TYR A 273 -55.44 13.67 43.03
C TYR A 273 -54.85 12.42 42.40
N VAL A 274 -55.31 12.10 41.20
CA VAL A 274 -54.75 11.05 40.35
C VAL A 274 -54.03 11.71 39.17
N PRO A 275 -52.73 11.48 38.97
CA PRO A 275 -52.05 11.95 37.78
C PRO A 275 -52.55 11.20 36.54
N VAL A 276 -52.94 11.94 35.51
CA VAL A 276 -53.52 11.37 34.27
C VAL A 276 -52.54 11.50 33.12
N GLU A 277 -51.85 12.64 33.01
CA GLU A 277 -51.02 12.93 31.87
C GLU A 277 -49.89 13.90 32.21
N ALA A 278 -48.75 13.74 31.55
CA ALA A 278 -47.65 14.69 31.56
C ALA A 278 -47.40 15.23 30.15
N PHE A 279 -47.27 16.54 30.04
CA PHE A 279 -46.82 17.24 28.84
C PHE A 279 -45.42 17.80 29.10
N ILE A 280 -44.48 17.42 28.25
CA ILE A 280 -43.07 17.79 28.35
C ILE A 280 -42.70 18.59 27.11
N GLU A 281 -42.18 19.79 27.29
CA GLU A 281 -41.43 20.50 26.25
C GLU A 281 -39.95 20.34 26.54
N PHE A 282 -39.17 20.04 25.51
CA PHE A 282 -37.75 19.76 25.63
C PHE A 282 -36.97 20.40 24.50
N SER A 283 -35.72 20.76 24.78
CA SER A 283 -34.71 21.02 23.75
C SER A 283 -33.92 19.75 23.45
N ALA A 284 -33.52 19.58 22.19
CA ALA A 284 -32.74 18.46 21.70
C ALA A 284 -31.66 19.01 20.76
N GLY A 285 -30.47 19.29 21.32
CA GLY A 285 -29.45 20.07 20.62
C GLY A 285 -29.95 21.48 20.29
N ARG A 286 -29.93 21.87 19.01
CA ARG A 286 -30.41 23.17 18.53
C ARG A 286 -31.91 23.22 18.21
N ASN A 287 -32.65 22.14 18.47
CA ASN A 287 -34.07 22.04 18.13
C ASN A 287 -34.95 21.92 19.38
N ARG A 288 -36.27 22.13 19.23
CA ARG A 288 -37.26 22.01 20.30
C ARG A 288 -38.38 21.06 19.90
N GLY A 289 -38.85 20.28 20.87
CA GLY A 289 -39.90 19.29 20.68
C GLY A 289 -40.83 19.19 21.87
N SER A 290 -41.86 18.37 21.73
CA SER A 290 -42.80 18.08 22.80
C SER A 290 -43.12 16.60 22.91
N ALA A 291 -43.43 16.15 24.12
CA ALA A 291 -43.82 14.79 24.43
C ALA A 291 -45.04 14.75 25.33
N ARG A 292 -45.89 13.74 25.11
CA ARG A 292 -47.10 13.49 25.89
C ARG A 292 -47.05 12.08 26.47
N ILE A 293 -47.23 11.94 27.78
CA ILE A 293 -47.15 10.67 28.50
C ILE A 293 -48.42 10.46 29.31
N ARG A 294 -49.15 9.37 29.05
CA ARG A 294 -50.29 8.97 29.90
C ARG A 294 -49.76 8.33 31.18
N LEU A 295 -50.10 8.86 32.33
CA LEU A 295 -49.62 8.39 33.63
C LEU A 295 -50.51 7.26 34.18
N PRO A 296 -49.96 6.36 35.02
CA PRO A 296 -48.54 6.27 35.41
C PRO A 296 -47.64 5.59 34.35
N LYS A 297 -48.18 4.65 33.56
CA LYS A 297 -47.37 3.67 32.79
C LYS A 297 -47.40 3.80 31.26
N GLY A 298 -48.09 4.78 30.68
CA GLY A 298 -48.27 4.91 29.22
C GLY A 298 -47.03 5.41 28.51
N ALA A 299 -46.66 4.82 27.36
CA ALA A 299 -45.45 5.19 26.61
C ALA A 299 -45.48 6.66 26.12
N PRO A 300 -44.32 7.36 26.05
CA PRO A 300 -44.27 8.72 25.53
C PRO A 300 -44.59 8.80 24.04
N SER A 301 -45.50 9.71 23.68
CA SER A 301 -45.70 10.16 22.30
C SER A 301 -44.88 11.42 22.08
N VAL A 302 -43.80 11.31 21.30
CA VAL A 302 -42.84 12.39 21.04
C VAL A 302 -43.08 13.00 19.66
N SER A 303 -43.12 14.33 19.58
CA SER A 303 -43.21 15.15 18.38
C SER A 303 -41.98 16.04 18.25
N LEU A 304 -41.20 15.81 17.19
CA LEU A 304 -40.01 16.59 16.85
C LEU A 304 -39.93 16.73 15.32
N LYS A 305 -39.91 17.98 14.83
CA LYS A 305 -39.80 18.28 13.39
C LYS A 305 -38.32 18.37 12.99
N LYS A 306 -38.01 18.09 11.72
CA LYS A 306 -36.65 18.31 11.20
C LYS A 306 -36.35 19.82 11.19
N LEU A 307 -35.10 20.17 11.46
CA LEU A 307 -34.59 21.52 11.23
C LEU A 307 -34.64 21.85 9.73
N GLU A 308 -34.87 23.12 9.44
CA GLU A 308 -34.87 23.61 8.07
C GLU A 308 -33.46 23.60 7.48
N GLU A 309 -33.36 23.42 6.17
CA GLU A 309 -32.07 23.33 5.48
C GLU A 309 -31.16 24.55 5.69
N PRO A 310 -31.65 25.81 5.73
CA PRO A 310 -30.83 26.98 6.02
C PRO A 310 -30.11 26.88 7.38
N ILE A 311 -30.80 26.39 8.42
CA ILE A 311 -30.23 26.21 9.76
C ILE A 311 -29.14 25.13 9.75
N LEU A 312 -29.40 24.01 9.06
CA LEU A 312 -28.41 22.93 8.92
C LEU A 312 -27.17 23.39 8.15
N ARG A 313 -27.34 24.22 7.12
CA ARG A 313 -26.21 24.82 6.37
C ARG A 313 -25.38 25.71 7.28
N GLU A 314 -26.01 26.58 8.07
CA GLU A 314 -25.31 27.47 9.01
C GLU A 314 -24.44 26.68 10.01
N ILE A 315 -24.98 25.61 10.58
CA ILE A 315 -24.24 24.70 11.48
C ILE A 315 -22.99 24.15 10.81
N VAL A 316 -23.08 23.72 9.55
CA VAL A 316 -21.93 23.19 8.81
C VAL A 316 -20.91 24.30 8.53
N LEU A 317 -21.36 25.49 8.14
CA LEU A 317 -20.46 26.63 7.90
C LEU A 317 -19.70 27.03 9.18
N GLU A 318 -20.38 27.06 10.32
CA GLU A 318 -19.77 27.32 11.64
C GLU A 318 -18.76 26.23 12.02
N HIS A 319 -19.13 24.96 11.84
CA HIS A 319 -18.25 23.82 12.14
C HIS A 319 -16.98 23.83 11.29
N VAL A 320 -17.12 24.00 9.97
CA VAL A 320 -15.97 24.03 9.05
C VAL A 320 -15.06 25.22 9.39
N LYS A 321 -15.63 26.43 9.56
CA LYS A 321 -14.86 27.61 9.94
C LYS A 321 -14.17 27.45 11.29
N GLY A 322 -14.81 26.82 12.26
CA GLY A 322 -14.23 26.55 13.57
C GLY A 322 -13.04 25.58 13.51
N VAL A 323 -13.06 24.61 12.59
CA VAL A 323 -11.99 23.62 12.44
C VAL A 323 -10.86 24.12 11.54
N THR A 324 -11.15 24.76 10.41
CA THR A 324 -10.14 25.15 9.41
C THR A 324 -9.69 26.61 9.52
N GLY A 325 -10.45 27.45 10.22
CA GLY A 325 -10.28 28.92 10.19
C GLY A 325 -10.77 29.57 8.89
N GLU A 326 -11.23 28.80 7.90
CA GLU A 326 -11.60 29.28 6.57
C GLU A 326 -13.12 29.29 6.35
N LYS A 327 -13.59 30.24 5.52
CA LYS A 327 -14.98 30.24 5.08
C LYS A 327 -15.15 29.29 3.88
N PRO A 328 -16.17 28.42 3.88
CA PRO A 328 -16.51 27.61 2.72
C PRO A 328 -16.81 28.45 1.47
N LEU A 329 -16.20 28.09 0.35
CA LEU A 329 -16.42 28.69 -0.97
C LEU A 329 -17.60 28.05 -1.69
N SER A 330 -17.78 26.74 -1.51
CA SER A 330 -18.94 26.01 -2.01
C SER A 330 -19.44 25.00 -0.99
N LEU A 331 -20.74 24.76 -1.02
CA LEU A 331 -21.42 23.79 -0.18
C LEU A 331 -22.62 23.24 -0.95
N THR A 332 -22.62 21.94 -1.19
CA THR A 332 -23.70 21.21 -1.84
C THR A 332 -24.28 20.18 -0.88
N VAL A 333 -25.59 20.01 -0.94
CA VAL A 333 -26.28 19.03 -0.11
C VAL A 333 -26.44 17.76 -0.91
N LYS A 334 -25.91 16.65 -0.37
CA LYS A 334 -26.12 15.35 -0.98
C LYS A 334 -27.55 14.92 -0.66
N ASN A 335 -28.40 14.93 -1.70
CA ASN A 335 -29.84 14.76 -1.54
C ASN A 335 -30.18 13.33 -1.12
N ASP A 336 -30.51 13.15 0.15
CA ASP A 336 -31.28 11.99 0.60
C ASP A 336 -32.38 12.44 1.57
N LYS A 337 -33.58 12.67 1.02
CA LYS A 337 -34.73 13.22 1.76
C LYS A 337 -35.19 12.31 2.93
N ARG A 338 -34.75 11.05 2.97
CA ARG A 338 -35.22 10.04 3.92
C ARG A 338 -34.27 9.73 5.06
N ARG A 339 -33.07 10.32 5.11
CA ARG A 339 -32.11 10.03 6.19
C ARG A 339 -32.34 10.91 7.43
N LEU A 340 -32.00 10.34 8.58
CA LEU A 340 -31.83 11.04 9.86
C LEU A 340 -30.64 12.01 9.80
N LEU A 341 -29.67 11.72 8.93
CA LEU A 341 -28.46 12.50 8.70
C LEU A 341 -28.56 13.22 7.34
N ARG A 342 -28.15 14.49 7.31
CA ARG A 342 -27.93 15.29 6.09
C ARG A 342 -26.43 15.43 5.86
N GLU A 343 -25.96 14.99 4.70
CA GLU A 343 -24.56 15.09 4.28
C GLU A 343 -24.35 16.38 3.45
N PHE A 344 -23.33 17.14 3.82
CA PHE A 344 -22.93 18.39 3.18
C PHE A 344 -21.50 18.26 2.70
N ILE A 345 -21.29 18.41 1.40
CA ILE A 345 -19.98 18.33 0.77
C ILE A 345 -19.60 19.71 0.25
N GLY A 346 -18.36 20.10 0.40
CA GLY A 346 -17.91 21.39 -0.08
C GLY A 346 -16.42 21.55 -0.08
N LYS A 347 -16.00 22.77 -0.40
CA LYS A 347 -14.59 23.16 -0.32
C LYS A 347 -14.44 24.58 0.22
N THR A 348 -13.31 24.80 0.87
CA THR A 348 -12.75 26.11 1.24
C THR A 348 -11.65 26.45 0.23
N GLU A 349 -10.77 27.39 0.55
CA GLU A 349 -9.62 27.71 -0.29
C GLU A 349 -8.62 26.54 -0.30
N ARG A 350 -8.34 25.95 0.88
CA ARG A 350 -7.34 24.88 1.02
C ARG A 350 -7.90 23.51 1.36
N TYR A 351 -9.15 23.40 1.82
CA TYR A 351 -9.72 22.15 2.31
C TYR A 351 -10.94 21.68 1.52
N LEU A 352 -11.05 20.37 1.34
CA LEU A 352 -12.29 19.65 1.03
C LEU A 352 -12.94 19.20 2.34
N PHE A 353 -14.27 19.25 2.41
CA PHE A 353 -15.01 18.76 3.57
C PHE A 353 -16.25 17.96 3.19
N ASP A 354 -16.56 16.96 4.03
CA ASP A 354 -17.81 16.21 4.07
C ASP A 354 -18.30 16.18 5.52
N VAL A 355 -19.46 16.78 5.78
CA VAL A 355 -20.03 16.93 7.12
C VAL A 355 -21.43 16.33 7.15
N ALA A 356 -21.63 15.36 8.04
CA ALA A 356 -22.92 14.74 8.30
C ALA A 356 -23.55 15.32 9.57
N VAL A 357 -24.74 15.91 9.43
CA VAL A 357 -25.48 16.54 10.52
C VAL A 357 -26.79 15.81 10.78
N ASN A 358 -27.14 15.57 12.04
CA ASN A 358 -28.45 15.03 12.41
C ASN A 358 -29.54 16.08 12.11
N SER A 359 -30.49 15.73 11.24
CA SER A 359 -31.54 16.64 10.77
C SER A 359 -32.53 17.06 11.87
N TYR A 360 -32.55 16.38 13.01
CA TYR A 360 -33.45 16.66 14.11
C TYR A 360 -32.77 17.42 15.26
N SER A 361 -31.51 17.12 15.60
CA SER A 361 -30.80 17.84 16.67
C SER A 361 -29.91 18.98 16.18
N GLY A 362 -29.49 18.96 14.90
CA GLY A 362 -28.48 19.87 14.38
C GLY A 362 -27.06 19.52 14.83
N GLU A 363 -26.83 18.33 15.38
CA GLU A 363 -25.50 17.90 15.82
C GLU A 363 -24.68 17.36 14.65
N VAL A 364 -23.39 17.73 14.60
CA VAL A 364 -22.42 17.17 13.66
C VAL A 364 -22.05 15.77 14.15
N VAL A 365 -22.51 14.75 13.42
CA VAL A 365 -22.30 13.33 13.77
C VAL A 365 -20.97 12.82 13.21
N ALA A 366 -20.60 13.28 12.02
CA ALA A 366 -19.32 12.97 11.42
C ALA A 366 -18.83 14.16 10.58
N SER A 367 -17.52 14.37 10.56
CA SER A 367 -16.89 15.34 9.68
C SER A 367 -15.55 14.82 9.19
N THR A 368 -15.37 14.82 7.88
CA THR A 368 -14.09 14.57 7.23
C THR A 368 -13.64 15.87 6.58
N ILE A 369 -12.49 16.39 6.98
CA ILE A 369 -11.92 17.62 6.44
C ILE A 369 -10.46 17.31 6.08
N SER A 370 -10.06 17.63 4.85
CA SER A 370 -8.71 17.34 4.35
C SER A 370 -8.25 18.39 3.35
N LEU A 371 -6.95 18.69 3.34
CA LEU A 371 -6.31 19.58 2.37
C LEU A 371 -6.53 19.10 0.93
N THR A 372 -6.70 20.05 0.02
CA THR A 372 -6.69 19.81 -1.43
C THR A 372 -5.28 19.44 -1.90
N GLU A 373 -5.15 18.93 -3.12
CA GLU A 373 -3.84 18.53 -3.65
C GLU A 373 -2.96 19.74 -3.83
N GLU A 374 -3.56 20.80 -4.35
CA GLU A 374 -2.92 22.08 -4.61
C GLU A 374 -2.40 22.69 -3.31
N ALA A 375 -3.16 22.57 -2.21
CA ALA A 375 -2.73 23.05 -0.90
C ALA A 375 -1.59 22.21 -0.33
N VAL A 376 -1.64 20.88 -0.46
CA VAL A 376 -0.54 19.99 -0.04
C VAL A 376 0.74 20.32 -0.83
N LEU A 377 0.64 20.44 -2.15
CA LEU A 377 1.77 20.77 -3.02
C LEU A 377 2.34 22.16 -2.71
N ALA A 378 1.48 23.16 -2.45
CA ALA A 378 1.93 24.50 -2.07
C ALA A 378 2.70 24.50 -0.73
N ILE A 379 2.20 23.76 0.27
CA ILE A 379 2.88 23.59 1.57
C ILE A 379 4.25 22.94 1.38
N VAL A 380 4.29 21.88 0.57
CA VAL A 380 5.53 21.12 0.33
C VAL A 380 6.55 21.95 -0.45
N HIS A 381 6.15 22.62 -1.53
CA HIS A 381 7.04 23.51 -2.29
C HIS A 381 7.55 24.70 -1.47
N SER A 382 6.75 25.20 -0.51
CA SER A 382 7.21 26.26 0.41
C SER A 382 8.32 25.77 1.35
N ARG A 383 8.35 24.48 1.71
CA ARG A 383 9.35 23.93 2.62
C ARG A 383 10.58 23.38 1.89
N TYR A 384 10.37 22.81 0.69
CA TYR A 384 11.41 22.27 -0.18
C TYR A 384 11.44 23.03 -1.50
N PRO A 385 11.95 24.27 -1.52
CA PRO A 385 12.02 25.07 -2.73
C PRO A 385 12.90 24.37 -3.78
N GLY A 386 12.40 24.27 -5.01
CA GLY A 386 13.11 23.60 -6.11
C GLY A 386 12.97 22.08 -6.16
N ALA A 387 12.40 21.44 -5.13
CA ALA A 387 12.15 20.00 -5.17
C ALA A 387 11.03 19.64 -6.16
N LYS A 388 11.25 18.59 -6.95
CA LYS A 388 10.26 18.03 -7.87
C LYS A 388 9.44 16.95 -7.18
N VAL A 389 8.12 17.07 -7.24
CA VAL A 389 7.21 16.05 -6.72
C VAL A 389 7.15 14.88 -7.69
N ILE A 390 7.50 13.69 -7.21
CA ILE A 390 7.49 12.45 -8.00
C ILE A 390 6.19 11.67 -7.78
N GLY A 391 5.66 11.70 -6.55
CA GLY A 391 4.49 10.90 -6.17
C GLY A 391 3.71 11.54 -5.03
N VAL A 392 2.40 11.32 -5.02
CA VAL A 392 1.49 11.75 -3.95
C VAL A 392 0.55 10.60 -3.62
N GLU A 393 0.57 10.12 -2.38
CA GLU A 393 -0.34 9.10 -1.88
C GLU A 393 -1.21 9.66 -0.74
N ARG A 394 -2.54 9.67 -0.94
CA ARG A 394 -3.48 10.09 0.10
C ARG A 394 -3.92 8.91 0.96
N ARG A 395 -3.71 9.03 2.27
CA ARG A 395 -4.22 8.10 3.29
C ARG A 395 -5.15 8.85 4.25
N ARG A 396 -5.80 8.11 5.15
CA ARG A 396 -6.71 8.69 6.13
C ARG A 396 -5.94 9.61 7.09
N GLY A 397 -6.21 10.91 7.02
CA GLY A 397 -5.61 11.93 7.89
C GLY A 397 -4.18 12.36 7.52
N VAL A 398 -3.60 11.77 6.47
CA VAL A 398 -2.21 12.02 6.09
C VAL A 398 -1.99 11.88 4.59
N THR A 399 -1.13 12.71 4.01
CA THR A 399 -0.70 12.62 2.61
C THR A 399 0.81 12.42 2.59
N LEU A 400 1.26 11.37 1.91
CA LEU A 400 2.68 11.09 1.69
C LEU A 400 3.07 11.67 0.33
N VAL A 401 4.21 12.36 0.27
CA VAL A 401 4.71 13.00 -0.94
C VAL A 401 6.17 12.60 -1.12
N ASP A 402 6.49 12.10 -2.31
CA ASP A 402 7.87 11.76 -2.69
C ASP A 402 8.48 12.95 -3.43
N LEU A 403 9.62 13.42 -2.92
CA LEU A 403 10.28 14.64 -3.38
C LEU A 403 11.71 14.38 -3.83
N LEU A 404 12.01 14.74 -5.07
CA LEU A 404 13.36 14.79 -5.59
C LEU A 404 13.92 16.19 -5.41
N ALA A 405 14.90 16.35 -4.52
CA ALA A 405 15.69 17.56 -4.38
C ALA A 405 17.12 17.30 -4.87
N ASP A 406 17.90 18.36 -5.07
CA ASP A 406 19.30 18.23 -5.47
C ASP A 406 20.09 17.42 -4.42
N GLY A 407 20.44 16.20 -4.79
CA GLY A 407 21.24 15.27 -3.99
C GLY A 407 20.47 14.46 -2.95
N SER A 408 19.13 14.52 -2.91
CA SER A 408 18.37 13.71 -1.95
C SER A 408 16.92 13.44 -2.36
N LEU A 409 16.43 12.24 -2.04
CA LEU A 409 15.06 11.82 -2.28
C LEU A 409 14.35 11.70 -0.92
N TYR A 410 13.29 12.49 -0.71
CA TYR A 410 12.57 12.53 0.57
C TYR A 410 11.18 11.95 0.43
N VAL A 411 10.76 11.22 1.46
CA VAL A 411 9.35 10.90 1.68
C VAL A 411 8.86 11.79 2.81
N VAL A 412 8.05 12.79 2.46
CA VAL A 412 7.47 13.70 3.44
C VAL A 412 6.03 13.32 3.74
N ARG A 413 5.67 13.51 5.00
CA ARG A 413 4.32 13.30 5.51
C ARG A 413 3.71 14.65 5.79
N VAL A 414 2.57 14.89 5.17
CA VAL A 414 1.76 16.10 5.37
C VAL A 414 0.50 15.71 6.12
N ASN A 415 0.29 16.29 7.30
CA ASN A 415 -0.96 16.14 8.02
C ASN A 415 -2.09 16.75 7.19
N SER A 416 -3.10 15.93 6.85
CA SER A 416 -4.16 16.37 5.94
C SER A 416 -5.09 17.43 6.54
N LEU A 417 -5.03 17.72 7.84
CA LEU A 417 -5.83 18.76 8.49
C LEU A 417 -5.01 19.99 8.87
N THR A 418 -3.80 19.83 9.42
CA THR A 418 -3.00 20.96 9.92
C THR A 418 -2.04 21.50 8.87
N GLY A 419 -1.68 20.69 7.86
CA GLY A 419 -0.62 21.02 6.92
C GLY A 419 0.79 20.91 7.51
N GLU A 420 0.93 20.41 8.74
CA GLU A 420 2.25 20.13 9.33
C GLU A 420 2.99 19.09 8.48
N VAL A 421 4.27 19.37 8.21
CA VAL A 421 5.14 18.53 7.40
C VAL A 421 6.18 17.86 8.29
N GLU A 422 6.33 16.55 8.13
CA GLU A 422 7.32 15.73 8.84
C GLU A 422 8.13 14.93 7.81
N ASP A 423 9.44 14.91 7.96
CA ASP A 423 10.34 14.05 7.19
C ASP A 423 10.23 12.62 7.72
N VAL A 424 9.68 11.69 6.93
CA VAL A 424 9.49 10.30 7.38
C VAL A 424 10.68 9.44 7.03
N LYS A 425 11.22 9.62 5.82
CA LYS A 425 12.35 8.84 5.30
C LYS A 425 13.19 9.71 4.39
N ALA A 426 14.50 9.61 4.55
CA ALA A 426 15.46 9.96 3.52
C ALA A 426 15.79 8.67 2.74
N LEU A 427 15.64 8.72 1.43
CA LEU A 427 16.02 7.65 0.51
C LEU A 427 17.29 8.08 -0.23
N TYR A 428 18.09 7.09 -0.62
CA TYR A 428 19.26 7.31 -1.47
C TYR A 428 18.85 8.02 -2.77
N HIS A 429 19.69 8.94 -3.22
CA HIS A 429 19.40 9.69 -4.43
C HIS A 429 19.77 8.85 -5.67
N PRO A 430 18.98 8.85 -6.76
CA PRO A 430 19.28 8.05 -7.96
C PRO A 430 20.68 8.28 -8.54
N LYS A 431 21.22 9.50 -8.47
CA LYS A 431 22.59 9.79 -8.95
C LYS A 431 23.67 9.03 -8.17
N GLU A 432 23.50 8.86 -6.86
CA GLU A 432 24.48 8.15 -6.02
C GLU A 432 24.52 6.66 -6.40
N ILE A 433 23.34 6.06 -6.60
CA ILE A 433 23.21 4.66 -7.02
C ILE A 433 23.73 4.44 -8.44
N LEU A 434 23.51 5.41 -9.34
CA LEU A 434 24.09 5.36 -10.69
C LEU A 434 25.62 5.32 -10.65
N GLU A 435 26.24 6.18 -9.83
CA GLU A 435 27.70 6.21 -9.68
C GLU A 435 28.25 4.91 -9.11
N GLU A 436 27.58 4.32 -8.12
CA GLU A 436 27.98 3.03 -7.55
C GLU A 436 27.82 1.88 -8.55
N GLY A 437 26.67 1.78 -9.21
CA GLY A 437 26.42 0.72 -10.19
C GLY A 437 27.36 0.80 -11.40
N LEU A 438 27.71 1.99 -11.88
CA LEU A 438 28.64 2.15 -12.99
C LEU A 438 30.09 1.77 -12.64
N ARG A 439 30.50 1.76 -11.36
CA ARG A 439 31.84 1.28 -10.96
C ARG A 439 32.03 -0.20 -11.27
N GLU A 440 30.96 -1.01 -11.24
CA GLU A 440 31.02 -2.43 -11.58
C GLU A 440 31.17 -2.68 -13.10
N HIS A 441 30.92 -1.65 -13.91
CA HIS A 441 31.00 -1.70 -15.38
C HIS A 441 32.27 -1.03 -15.94
N ASP A 442 33.34 -0.95 -15.15
CA ASP A 442 34.70 -0.55 -15.56
C ASP A 442 34.80 0.69 -16.48
N GLY A 443 33.95 1.70 -16.21
CA GLY A 443 33.98 2.97 -16.95
C GLY A 443 33.42 2.93 -18.37
N VAL A 444 32.62 1.91 -18.73
CA VAL A 444 31.92 1.82 -20.03
C VAL A 444 31.09 3.08 -20.32
N VAL A 445 30.44 3.65 -19.30
CA VAL A 445 29.75 4.95 -19.35
C VAL A 445 30.16 5.80 -18.16
N THR A 446 30.30 7.12 -18.37
CA THR A 446 30.60 8.06 -17.29
C THR A 446 29.28 8.57 -16.68
N PRO A 447 29.11 8.58 -15.34
CA PRO A 447 27.88 9.08 -14.72
C PRO A 447 27.49 10.51 -15.15
N GLY A 448 28.50 11.38 -15.34
CA GLY A 448 28.30 12.78 -15.74
C GLY A 448 27.87 13.00 -17.19
N SER A 449 27.90 11.98 -18.06
CA SER A 449 27.37 12.06 -19.43
C SER A 449 25.88 11.74 -19.52
N LEU A 450 25.24 11.39 -18.40
CA LEU A 450 23.85 10.99 -18.33
C LEU A 450 23.03 11.93 -17.43
N ASP A 451 21.85 12.33 -17.91
CA ASP A 451 20.88 13.10 -17.15
C ASP A 451 19.73 12.22 -16.68
N LEU A 452 19.22 12.50 -15.47
CA LEU A 452 18.05 11.82 -14.94
C LEU A 452 16.80 12.22 -15.75
N ALA A 453 16.34 11.31 -16.60
CA ALA A 453 15.18 11.53 -17.45
C ALA A 453 13.87 11.21 -16.71
N GLU A 454 13.82 10.09 -15.98
CA GLU A 454 12.63 9.62 -15.28
C GLU A 454 13.00 9.10 -13.89
N CYS A 455 12.15 9.37 -12.90
CA CYS A 455 12.26 8.84 -11.55
C CYS A 455 10.86 8.55 -11.04
N GLN A 456 10.64 7.36 -10.49
CA GLN A 456 9.38 6.93 -9.90
C GLN A 456 9.64 6.24 -8.57
N VAL A 457 8.77 6.47 -7.59
CA VAL A 457 8.82 5.81 -6.28
C VAL A 457 7.55 4.99 -6.11
N LYS A 458 7.71 3.70 -5.81
CA LYS A 458 6.63 2.77 -5.49
C LYS A 458 6.64 2.47 -4.00
N ASN A 459 5.47 2.53 -3.37
CA ASN A 459 5.27 2.29 -1.94
C ASN A 459 6.17 3.15 -1.03
N HIS A 460 6.62 4.31 -1.50
CA HIS A 460 7.54 5.19 -0.77
C HIS A 460 8.85 4.50 -0.34
N GLU A 461 9.32 3.54 -1.14
CA GLU A 461 10.52 2.74 -0.82
C GLU A 461 11.28 2.27 -2.06
N ILE A 462 10.59 1.70 -3.06
CA ILE A 462 11.26 1.16 -4.25
C ILE A 462 11.36 2.25 -5.30
N VAL A 463 12.58 2.56 -5.73
CA VAL A 463 12.84 3.64 -6.67
C VAL A 463 13.25 3.06 -8.02
N ARG A 464 12.59 3.50 -9.09
CA ARG A 464 12.99 3.24 -10.47
C ARG A 464 13.50 4.53 -11.09
N ALA A 465 14.70 4.49 -11.63
CA ALA A 465 15.34 5.63 -12.26
C ALA A 465 15.78 5.29 -13.68
N VAL A 466 15.66 6.26 -14.58
CA VAL A 466 16.12 6.18 -15.96
C VAL A 466 17.01 7.38 -16.24
N PHE A 467 18.25 7.10 -16.57
CA PHE A 467 19.25 8.07 -16.99
C PHE A 467 19.48 7.95 -18.50
N ARG A 468 19.58 9.07 -19.21
CA ARG A 468 19.79 9.12 -20.66
C ARG A 468 20.84 10.16 -21.01
N GLY A 469 21.66 9.86 -22.00
CA GLY A 469 22.66 10.80 -22.52
C GLY A 469 23.25 10.33 -23.84
N GLY A 470 24.31 10.99 -24.30
CA GLY A 470 24.99 10.64 -25.56
C GLY A 470 25.64 9.26 -25.51
N ASP A 471 26.11 8.84 -24.33
CA ASP A 471 26.79 7.56 -24.14
C ASP A 471 25.81 6.37 -24.09
N GLY A 472 24.52 6.61 -23.82
CA GLY A 472 23.52 5.55 -23.73
C GLY A 472 22.39 5.82 -22.74
N ILE A 473 21.76 4.72 -22.31
CA ILE A 473 20.64 4.69 -21.37
C ILE A 473 21.00 3.74 -20.23
N VAL A 474 20.77 4.19 -19.00
CA VAL A 474 20.88 3.35 -17.81
C VAL A 474 19.53 3.34 -17.10
N GLU A 475 18.97 2.16 -16.92
CA GLU A 475 17.72 1.95 -16.20
C GLU A 475 17.98 1.00 -15.03
N PHE A 476 17.53 1.38 -13.84
CA PHE A 476 17.65 0.53 -12.67
C PHE A 476 16.53 0.74 -11.67
N THR A 477 16.31 -0.31 -10.89
CA THR A 477 15.38 -0.33 -9.76
C THR A 477 16.16 -0.69 -8.52
N TYR A 478 15.96 0.04 -7.43
CA TYR A 478 16.67 -0.19 -6.16
C TYR A 478 15.77 0.02 -4.95
N ASN A 479 16.17 -0.53 -3.81
CA ASN A 479 15.57 -0.21 -2.53
C ASN A 479 16.11 1.15 -2.07
N GLY A 480 15.24 2.16 -2.00
CA GLY A 480 15.62 3.51 -1.63
C GLY A 480 16.14 3.66 -0.21
N HIS A 481 15.85 2.72 0.70
CA HIS A 481 16.35 2.75 2.08
C HIS A 481 17.75 2.15 2.21
N SER A 482 18.02 1.01 1.57
CA SER A 482 19.33 0.34 1.66
C SER A 482 20.32 0.78 0.57
N GLY A 483 19.83 1.29 -0.56
CA GLY A 483 20.63 1.54 -1.76
C GLY A 483 20.84 0.27 -2.61
N GLU A 484 20.33 -0.88 -2.18
CA GLU A 484 20.54 -2.15 -2.88
C GLU A 484 19.85 -2.17 -4.24
N ILE A 485 20.63 -2.41 -5.30
CA ILE A 485 20.14 -2.51 -6.67
C ILE A 485 19.45 -3.86 -6.85
N ILE A 486 18.18 -3.81 -7.28
CA ILE A 486 17.33 -4.98 -7.53
C ILE A 486 17.40 -5.39 -9.00
N GLU A 487 17.34 -4.41 -9.90
CA GLU A 487 17.41 -4.61 -11.35
C GLU A 487 18.33 -3.54 -11.94
N TRP A 488 19.17 -3.94 -12.90
CA TRP A 488 20.09 -3.05 -13.60
C TRP A 488 20.10 -3.36 -15.09
N LYS A 489 20.06 -2.31 -15.92
CA LYS A 489 20.13 -2.41 -17.37
C LYS A 489 20.95 -1.24 -17.91
N LEU A 490 22.03 -1.57 -18.60
CA LEU A 490 22.87 -0.63 -19.34
C LEU A 490 22.71 -0.88 -20.84
N GLU A 491 22.46 0.18 -21.59
CA GLU A 491 22.48 0.18 -23.05
C GLU A 491 23.35 1.33 -23.57
N ILE A 492 24.56 1.03 -24.01
CA ILE A 492 25.46 2.00 -24.65
C ILE A 492 24.94 2.39 -26.03
N SER A 493 25.23 3.62 -26.45
CA SER A 493 24.95 4.08 -27.80
C SER A 493 25.91 3.48 -28.83
N GLN A 494 25.54 3.57 -30.12
CA GLN A 494 26.43 3.18 -31.22
C GLN A 494 27.74 3.97 -31.21
N ASP A 495 27.68 5.28 -30.94
CA ASP A 495 28.86 6.14 -30.88
C ASP A 495 29.78 5.74 -29.72
N LYS A 496 29.21 5.41 -28.56
CA LYS A 496 29.99 4.91 -27.42
C LYS A 496 30.62 3.55 -27.71
N ALA A 497 29.90 2.65 -28.39
CA ALA A 497 30.45 1.38 -28.84
C ALA A 497 31.66 1.59 -29.78
N LEU A 498 31.58 2.55 -30.71
CA LEU A 498 32.70 2.88 -31.61
C LEU A 498 33.91 3.43 -30.84
N GLU A 499 33.68 4.28 -29.84
CA GLU A 499 34.72 4.84 -28.97
C GLU A 499 35.44 3.73 -28.17
N LEU A 500 34.68 2.82 -27.56
CA LEU A 500 35.23 1.69 -26.80
C LEU A 500 36.07 0.78 -27.68
N VAL A 501 35.58 0.45 -28.88
CA VAL A 501 36.30 -0.40 -29.84
C VAL A 501 37.58 0.29 -30.33
N SER A 502 37.52 1.58 -30.63
CA SER A 502 38.70 2.36 -31.03
C SER A 502 39.76 2.42 -29.94
N SER A 503 39.34 2.44 -28.67
CA SER A 503 40.23 2.44 -27.51
C SER A 503 40.86 1.07 -27.26
N ALA A 504 40.08 -0.01 -27.45
CA ALA A 504 40.55 -1.39 -27.27
C ALA A 504 41.46 -1.89 -28.41
N TYR A 505 41.23 -1.39 -29.64
CA TYR A 505 41.96 -1.78 -30.86
C TYR A 505 42.48 -0.54 -31.61
N PRO A 506 43.46 0.18 -31.04
CA PRO A 506 43.91 1.47 -31.58
C PRO A 506 44.54 1.40 -32.97
N GLU A 507 45.08 0.24 -33.37
CA GLU A 507 45.66 -0.01 -34.70
C GLU A 507 44.62 -0.34 -35.78
N PHE A 508 43.34 -0.45 -35.41
CA PHE A 508 42.26 -0.74 -36.33
C PHE A 508 41.32 0.44 -36.49
N LYS A 509 40.78 0.60 -37.70
CA LYS A 509 39.68 1.51 -37.99
C LYS A 509 38.35 0.74 -37.89
N PRO A 510 37.46 1.06 -36.93
CA PRO A 510 36.18 0.39 -36.82
C PRO A 510 35.19 0.91 -37.88
N VAL A 511 34.40 -0.02 -38.42
CA VAL A 511 33.29 0.22 -39.33
C VAL A 511 32.05 -0.46 -38.76
N PHE A 512 31.01 0.32 -38.52
CA PHE A 512 29.71 -0.21 -38.08
C PHE A 512 29.04 -0.99 -39.21
N THR A 513 28.59 -2.22 -38.93
CA THR A 513 27.97 -3.09 -39.94
C THR A 513 26.53 -3.48 -39.65
N GLY A 514 26.04 -3.33 -38.41
CA GLY A 514 24.63 -3.53 -38.08
C GLY A 514 24.32 -3.47 -36.58
N GLU A 515 23.05 -3.24 -36.26
CA GLU A 515 22.52 -3.31 -34.90
C GLU A 515 21.51 -4.47 -34.79
N PHE A 516 21.68 -5.27 -33.75
CA PHE A 516 20.79 -6.35 -33.36
C PHE A 516 20.41 -6.13 -31.91
N GLY A 517 19.21 -6.56 -31.48
CA GLY A 517 18.56 -6.06 -30.25
C GLY A 517 19.48 -5.86 -29.03
N ASP A 518 20.39 -6.80 -28.76
CA ASP A 518 21.34 -6.82 -27.65
C ASP A 518 22.79 -6.44 -27.99
N HIS A 519 23.14 -6.26 -29.27
CA HIS A 519 24.52 -6.01 -29.70
C HIS A 519 24.69 -5.25 -31.02
N TYR A 520 25.84 -4.61 -31.17
CA TYR A 520 26.34 -4.03 -32.41
C TYR A 520 27.32 -4.98 -33.09
N MET A 521 27.24 -5.05 -34.42
CA MET A 521 28.21 -5.73 -35.26
C MET A 521 29.18 -4.72 -35.84
N MET A 522 30.47 -5.00 -35.70
CA MET A 522 31.54 -4.12 -36.18
C MET A 522 32.59 -4.91 -36.93
N THR A 523 33.06 -4.32 -38.03
CA THR A 523 34.23 -4.80 -38.78
C THR A 523 35.34 -3.79 -38.57
N LEU A 524 36.46 -4.25 -38.05
CA LEU A 524 37.67 -3.48 -37.83
C LEU A 524 38.65 -3.78 -38.94
N GLU A 525 39.17 -2.74 -39.57
CA GLU A 525 40.14 -2.85 -40.66
C GLU A 525 41.47 -2.22 -40.26
N SER A 526 42.56 -2.97 -40.42
CA SER A 526 43.93 -2.46 -40.36
C SER A 526 44.57 -2.51 -41.75
N GLU A 527 45.87 -2.22 -41.84
CA GLU A 527 46.63 -2.37 -43.09
C GLU A 527 46.57 -3.82 -43.60
N ASP A 528 46.75 -4.79 -42.70
CA ASP A 528 46.93 -6.20 -43.07
C ASP A 528 45.77 -7.13 -42.67
N ARG A 529 44.88 -6.71 -41.77
CA ARG A 529 43.90 -7.60 -41.13
C ARG A 529 42.49 -7.01 -41.10
N ILE A 530 41.53 -7.92 -41.10
CA ILE A 530 40.13 -7.66 -40.80
C ILE A 530 39.74 -8.45 -39.55
N LEU A 531 39.10 -7.77 -38.60
CA LEU A 531 38.60 -8.33 -37.35
C LEU A 531 37.10 -8.07 -37.28
N LYS A 532 36.29 -9.11 -37.04
CA LYS A 532 34.85 -8.98 -36.83
C LYS A 532 34.55 -9.10 -35.34
N LEU A 533 33.89 -8.09 -34.79
CA LEU A 533 33.49 -8.03 -33.40
C LEU A 533 31.97 -7.96 -33.26
N ARG A 534 31.50 -8.58 -32.17
CA ARG A 534 30.23 -8.32 -31.54
C ARG A 534 30.46 -7.44 -30.32
N VAL A 535 29.80 -6.30 -30.24
CA VAL A 535 29.85 -5.39 -29.09
C VAL A 535 28.48 -5.37 -28.44
N PHE A 536 28.34 -5.98 -27.28
CA PHE A 536 27.08 -6.00 -26.54
C PHE A 536 26.73 -4.61 -26.01
N LYS A 537 25.44 -4.34 -25.85
CA LYS A 537 24.94 -3.06 -25.32
C LYS A 537 25.36 -2.77 -23.87
N ASP A 538 25.89 -3.75 -23.15
CA ASP A 538 26.48 -3.60 -21.82
C ASP A 538 27.99 -3.25 -21.83
N GLY A 539 28.59 -3.10 -23.03
CA GLY A 539 30.01 -2.79 -23.21
C GLY A 539 30.93 -4.00 -23.40
N ARG A 540 30.44 -5.24 -23.23
CA ARG A 540 31.26 -6.43 -23.47
C ARG A 540 31.55 -6.59 -24.97
N MET A 541 32.77 -7.04 -25.27
CA MET A 541 33.20 -7.30 -26.65
C MET A 541 33.53 -8.78 -26.83
N GLU A 542 33.09 -9.34 -27.94
CA GLU A 542 33.37 -10.71 -28.35
C GLU A 542 33.96 -10.71 -29.76
N LYS A 543 35.11 -11.35 -29.90
CA LYS A 543 35.74 -11.56 -31.20
C LYS A 543 35.10 -12.75 -31.90
N LEU A 544 34.53 -12.49 -33.08
CA LEU A 544 33.87 -13.53 -33.88
C LEU A 544 34.82 -14.14 -34.91
N ASP A 545 35.65 -13.32 -35.54
CA ASP A 545 36.51 -13.76 -36.63
C ASP A 545 37.70 -12.81 -36.83
N GLU A 546 38.84 -13.34 -37.28
CA GLU A 546 40.01 -12.57 -37.72
C GLU A 546 40.67 -13.25 -38.92
N PHE A 547 41.00 -12.45 -39.93
CA PHE A 547 41.70 -12.91 -41.12
C PHE A 547 42.52 -11.79 -41.76
N LEU A 548 43.53 -12.16 -42.55
CA LEU A 548 44.32 -11.23 -43.34
C LEU A 548 43.51 -10.63 -44.48
N ARG A 549 43.83 -9.40 -44.88
CA ARG A 549 43.31 -8.78 -46.10
C ARG A 549 43.94 -9.43 -47.33
N GLU A 550 43.19 -9.47 -48.43
CA GLU A 550 43.65 -10.06 -49.71
C GLU A 550 45.04 -9.55 -50.12
N ALA A 551 45.30 -8.24 -50.04
CA ALA A 551 46.61 -7.65 -50.38
C ALA A 551 47.76 -8.17 -49.49
N ALA A 552 47.51 -8.40 -48.20
CA ALA A 552 48.51 -8.93 -47.28
C ALA A 552 48.77 -10.42 -47.54
N VAL A 553 47.73 -11.18 -47.91
CA VAL A 553 47.84 -12.59 -48.32
C VAL A 553 48.59 -12.72 -49.62
N GLU A 554 48.27 -11.88 -50.62
CA GLU A 554 48.93 -11.85 -51.91
C GLU A 554 50.45 -11.60 -51.76
N ARG A 555 50.82 -10.59 -50.96
CA ARG A 555 52.23 -10.30 -50.66
C ARG A 555 52.95 -11.49 -50.05
N ARG A 556 52.36 -12.15 -49.04
CA ARG A 556 52.93 -13.33 -48.38
C ARG A 556 52.99 -14.55 -49.29
N ALA A 557 51.95 -14.77 -50.10
CA ALA A 557 51.93 -15.84 -51.09
C ALA A 557 53.05 -15.65 -52.11
N LEU A 558 53.25 -14.43 -52.62
CA LEU A 558 54.34 -14.13 -53.54
C LEU A 558 55.72 -14.33 -52.91
N GLU A 559 55.90 -14.04 -51.62
CA GLU A 559 57.13 -14.34 -50.89
C GLU A 559 57.43 -15.85 -50.91
N TYR A 560 56.45 -16.69 -50.53
CA TYR A 560 56.61 -18.16 -50.57
C TYR A 560 56.82 -18.69 -52.00
N LEU A 561 56.09 -18.17 -52.98
CA LEU A 561 56.16 -18.65 -54.37
C LEU A 561 57.49 -18.30 -55.03
N ARG A 562 58.09 -17.15 -54.70
CA ARG A 562 59.38 -16.73 -55.28
C ARG A 562 60.55 -17.62 -54.87
N GLU A 563 60.43 -18.36 -53.76
CA GLU A 563 61.43 -19.35 -53.35
C GLU A 563 61.47 -20.57 -54.29
N ILE A 564 60.33 -20.91 -54.92
CA ILE A 564 60.18 -22.11 -55.74
C ILE A 564 60.02 -21.83 -57.24
N GLU A 565 59.54 -20.64 -57.59
CA GLU A 565 59.25 -20.20 -58.95
C GLU A 565 59.70 -18.74 -59.12
N PRO A 566 60.64 -18.43 -60.03
CA PRO A 566 61.17 -17.07 -60.17
C PRO A 566 60.14 -16.04 -60.67
N LYS A 567 59.09 -16.47 -61.39
CA LYS A 567 58.05 -15.58 -61.93
C LYS A 567 56.65 -16.16 -61.72
N PRO A 568 56.15 -16.20 -60.47
CA PRO A 568 54.82 -16.70 -60.18
C PRO A 568 53.77 -15.61 -60.47
N VAL A 569 52.61 -16.03 -60.97
CA VAL A 569 51.41 -15.20 -61.13
C VAL A 569 50.31 -15.83 -60.30
N ILE A 570 49.67 -15.03 -59.43
CA ILE A 570 48.51 -15.49 -58.65
C ILE A 570 47.27 -15.33 -59.53
N GLU A 571 46.53 -16.42 -59.71
CA GLU A 571 45.33 -16.48 -60.54
C GLU A 571 44.07 -16.22 -59.70
N SER A 572 44.04 -16.72 -58.47
CA SER A 572 42.91 -16.47 -57.55
C SER A 572 43.35 -16.50 -56.08
N LEU A 573 42.65 -15.70 -55.26
CA LEU A 573 42.69 -15.76 -53.80
C LEU A 573 41.26 -15.95 -53.28
N LYS A 574 41.04 -16.98 -52.47
CA LYS A 574 39.74 -17.23 -51.85
C LYS A 574 39.91 -17.55 -50.37
N LEU A 575 39.12 -16.88 -49.52
CA LEU A 575 39.01 -17.22 -48.11
C LEU A 575 37.91 -18.27 -47.92
N GLU A 576 38.31 -19.50 -47.66
CA GLU A 576 37.41 -20.58 -47.21
C GLU A 576 37.55 -20.73 -45.68
N GLU A 577 37.99 -21.89 -45.19
CA GLU A 577 38.47 -22.03 -43.81
C GLU A 577 39.82 -21.30 -43.63
N ASN A 578 40.68 -21.41 -44.63
CA ASN A 578 41.98 -20.76 -44.77
C ASN A 578 42.07 -20.08 -46.15
N TRP A 579 43.11 -19.27 -46.38
CA TRP A 579 43.32 -18.64 -47.68
C TRP A 579 43.86 -19.65 -48.68
N VAL A 580 43.10 -19.91 -49.74
CA VAL A 580 43.51 -20.74 -50.88
C VAL A 580 44.00 -19.82 -51.98
N VAL A 581 45.26 -19.98 -52.38
CA VAL A 581 45.93 -19.18 -53.40
C VAL A 581 46.29 -20.09 -54.57
N GLU A 582 45.65 -19.87 -55.72
CA GLU A 582 45.99 -20.54 -56.97
C GLU A 582 47.04 -19.74 -57.72
N PHE A 583 48.08 -20.41 -58.23
CA PHE A 583 49.15 -19.73 -58.96
C PHE A 583 49.63 -20.51 -60.18
N THR A 584 50.18 -19.78 -61.14
CA THR A 584 50.83 -20.29 -62.34
C THR A 584 52.21 -19.66 -62.51
N GLY A 585 53.21 -20.48 -62.76
CA GLY A 585 54.60 -20.08 -62.96
C GLY A 585 55.16 -20.51 -64.31
N THR A 586 56.49 -20.40 -64.46
CA THR A 586 57.20 -20.94 -65.63
C THR A 586 57.43 -22.44 -65.55
N LYS A 587 57.70 -22.97 -64.36
CA LYS A 587 57.93 -24.39 -64.06
C LYS A 587 56.77 -25.02 -63.29
N TRP A 588 56.25 -24.34 -62.28
CA TRP A 588 55.24 -24.89 -61.37
C TRP A 588 53.89 -24.17 -61.50
N THR A 589 52.80 -24.90 -61.27
CA THR A 589 51.44 -24.40 -61.06
C THR A 589 50.79 -25.19 -59.92
N GLY A 590 49.85 -24.59 -59.20
CA GLY A 590 49.14 -25.29 -58.14
C GLY A 590 48.53 -24.35 -57.12
N THR A 591 48.40 -24.85 -55.89
CA THR A 591 47.72 -24.16 -54.80
C THR A 591 48.59 -24.05 -53.55
N LEU A 592 48.53 -22.88 -52.90
CA LEU A 592 49.00 -22.70 -51.53
C LEU A 592 47.80 -22.54 -50.61
N VAL A 593 47.85 -23.18 -49.44
CA VAL A 593 46.90 -22.95 -48.36
C VAL A 593 47.63 -22.19 -47.26
N LEU A 594 47.25 -20.93 -47.05
CA LEU A 594 47.81 -20.05 -46.04
C LEU A 594 46.85 -19.89 -44.88
N HIS A 595 47.35 -19.97 -43.64
CA HIS A 595 46.54 -19.81 -42.44
C HIS A 595 45.81 -18.46 -42.44
N ARG A 596 44.51 -18.47 -42.15
CA ARG A 596 43.62 -17.31 -42.35
C ARG A 596 44.09 -16.00 -41.70
N SER A 597 44.66 -16.07 -40.49
CA SER A 597 45.03 -14.89 -39.69
C SER A 597 46.53 -14.64 -39.59
N SER A 598 47.33 -15.72 -39.58
CA SER A 598 48.80 -15.60 -39.48
C SER A 598 49.47 -15.54 -40.84
N GLY A 599 48.85 -16.03 -41.92
CA GLY A 599 49.44 -16.10 -43.25
C GLY A 599 50.55 -17.14 -43.39
N GLU A 600 50.71 -18.03 -42.41
CA GLU A 600 51.68 -19.11 -42.45
C GLU A 600 51.28 -20.18 -43.48
N LEU A 601 52.26 -20.73 -44.20
CA LEU A 601 52.01 -21.80 -45.16
C LEU A 601 51.62 -23.10 -44.44
N LEU A 602 50.39 -23.55 -44.65
CA LEU A 602 49.86 -24.80 -44.08
C LEU A 602 50.05 -25.98 -45.03
N ASN A 603 49.75 -25.78 -46.31
CA ASN A 603 49.88 -26.82 -47.33
C ASN A 603 50.29 -26.19 -48.67
N ARG A 604 50.97 -26.98 -49.50
CA ARG A 604 51.28 -26.63 -50.88
C ARG A 604 51.11 -27.83 -51.79
N GLU A 605 50.44 -27.64 -52.91
CA GLU A 605 50.34 -28.62 -53.99
C GLU A 605 50.99 -28.03 -55.23
N LEU A 606 51.96 -28.75 -55.79
CA LEU A 606 52.77 -28.30 -56.91
C LEU A 606 52.69 -29.33 -58.03
N ASN A 607 52.31 -28.86 -59.22
CA ASN A 607 52.33 -29.63 -60.45
C ASN A 607 53.17 -28.88 -61.49
N LEU A 608 53.87 -29.60 -62.35
CA LEU A 608 54.60 -29.00 -63.44
C LEU A 608 53.65 -28.38 -64.44
N THR A 609 54.04 -27.22 -64.97
CA THR A 609 53.31 -26.64 -66.09
C THR A 609 53.50 -27.49 -67.33
N GLU A 610 52.45 -27.57 -68.16
CA GLU A 610 52.51 -28.25 -69.45
C GLU A 610 53.71 -27.76 -70.28
N LYS A 611 53.95 -26.44 -70.27
CA LYS A 611 55.07 -25.82 -70.97
C LYS A 611 56.43 -26.34 -70.51
N PHE A 612 56.63 -26.53 -69.20
CA PHE A 612 57.90 -27.05 -68.68
C PHE A 612 58.05 -28.55 -68.95
N MET A 613 56.98 -29.34 -68.81
CA MET A 613 56.97 -30.76 -69.16
C MET A 613 57.34 -30.97 -70.63
N VAL A 614 56.70 -30.21 -71.52
CA VAL A 614 56.98 -30.22 -72.96
C VAL A 614 58.44 -29.85 -73.25
N LYS A 615 58.94 -28.77 -72.65
CA LYS A 615 60.33 -28.33 -72.84
C LYS A 615 61.34 -29.40 -72.38
N SER A 616 61.10 -29.99 -71.21
CA SER A 616 61.97 -31.01 -70.62
C SER A 616 61.98 -32.29 -71.46
N PHE A 617 60.80 -32.71 -71.94
CA PHE A 617 60.64 -33.86 -72.81
C PHE A 617 61.35 -33.67 -74.16
N LEU A 618 61.20 -32.50 -74.80
CA LEU A 618 61.89 -32.18 -76.05
C LEU A 618 63.41 -32.09 -75.87
N GLY A 619 63.88 -31.53 -74.74
CA GLY A 619 65.30 -31.51 -74.40
C GLY A 619 65.89 -32.91 -74.29
N MET A 620 65.21 -33.81 -73.58
CA MET A 620 65.62 -35.21 -73.45
C MET A 620 65.65 -35.94 -74.79
N ILE A 621 64.68 -35.69 -75.69
CA ILE A 621 64.71 -36.25 -77.05
C ILE A 621 65.94 -35.78 -77.83
N ALA A 622 66.26 -34.49 -77.75
CA ALA A 622 67.41 -33.91 -78.42
C ALA A 622 68.73 -34.47 -77.87
N GLU A 623 68.85 -34.62 -76.55
CA GLU A 623 70.06 -35.14 -75.90
C GLU A 623 70.25 -36.65 -76.12
N GLU A 624 69.21 -37.46 -75.91
CA GLU A 624 69.34 -38.93 -75.95
C GLU A 624 69.26 -39.50 -77.37
N TYR A 625 68.41 -38.93 -78.23
CA TYR A 625 68.16 -39.46 -79.57
C TYR A 625 68.77 -38.60 -80.67
N GLY A 626 69.28 -37.40 -80.35
CA GLY A 626 69.84 -36.47 -81.33
C GLY A 626 68.83 -36.08 -82.40
N ASP A 627 67.55 -35.93 -82.04
CA ASP A 627 66.44 -35.64 -82.93
C ASP A 627 65.72 -34.35 -82.50
N SER A 628 65.23 -33.58 -83.47
CA SER A 628 64.43 -32.39 -83.22
C SER A 628 62.95 -32.75 -83.37
N ALA A 629 62.22 -32.78 -82.25
CA ALA A 629 60.83 -33.17 -82.22
C ALA A 629 59.89 -32.00 -81.89
N LYS A 630 58.62 -32.13 -82.27
CA LYS A 630 57.52 -31.26 -81.85
C LYS A 630 56.48 -32.08 -81.09
N VAL A 631 56.04 -31.60 -79.92
CA VAL A 631 54.96 -32.24 -79.17
C VAL A 631 53.65 -32.12 -79.96
N GLU A 632 52.96 -33.24 -80.11
CA GLU A 632 51.67 -33.38 -80.80
C GLU A 632 50.52 -33.46 -79.80
N VAL A 633 50.71 -34.17 -78.68
CA VAL A 633 49.67 -34.36 -77.67
C VAL A 633 50.28 -34.29 -76.27
N VAL A 634 49.59 -33.61 -75.37
CA VAL A 634 49.75 -33.73 -73.93
C VAL A 634 48.40 -34.18 -73.35
N SER A 635 48.39 -35.32 -72.67
CA SER A 635 47.21 -35.87 -72.00
C SER A 635 47.44 -35.85 -70.49
N HIS A 636 46.55 -35.18 -69.74
CA HIS A 636 46.68 -35.04 -68.30
C HIS A 636 45.75 -36.04 -67.60
N HIS A 637 46.32 -36.93 -66.80
CA HIS A 637 45.59 -37.84 -65.92
C HIS A 637 45.65 -37.28 -64.50
N VAL A 638 44.79 -36.30 -64.22
CA VAL A 638 44.82 -35.47 -63.00
C VAL A 638 44.72 -36.30 -61.73
N GLU A 639 43.89 -37.35 -61.72
CA GLU A 639 43.71 -38.22 -60.55
C GLU A 639 44.94 -39.08 -60.23
N GLU A 640 45.73 -39.43 -61.24
CA GLU A 640 46.95 -40.25 -61.08
C GLU A 640 48.20 -39.39 -60.87
N GLY A 641 48.12 -38.07 -61.09
CA GLY A 641 49.28 -37.18 -61.03
C GLY A 641 50.27 -37.42 -62.19
N ILE A 642 49.79 -37.86 -63.35
CA ILE A 642 50.64 -38.23 -64.48
C ILE A 642 50.23 -37.47 -65.75
N ALA A 643 51.21 -37.02 -66.52
CA ALA A 643 51.02 -36.48 -67.86
C ALA A 643 51.66 -37.39 -68.92
N GLY A 644 50.88 -37.73 -69.93
CA GLY A 644 51.32 -38.42 -71.14
C GLY A 644 51.71 -37.45 -72.23
N LEU A 645 52.94 -37.53 -72.74
CA LEU A 645 53.41 -36.70 -73.84
C LEU A 645 53.73 -37.55 -75.07
N LYS A 646 53.33 -37.05 -76.23
CA LYS A 646 53.69 -37.58 -77.55
C LYS A 646 54.38 -36.50 -78.36
N ALA A 647 55.57 -36.78 -78.88
CA ALA A 647 56.29 -35.90 -79.78
C ALA A 647 56.66 -36.61 -81.09
N VAL A 648 56.74 -35.83 -82.17
CA VAL A 648 57.09 -36.31 -83.51
C VAL A 648 58.36 -35.61 -83.96
N GLY A 649 59.42 -36.39 -84.22
CA GLY A 649 60.67 -35.91 -84.79
C GLY A 649 60.93 -36.48 -86.18
N GLU A 650 62.12 -36.25 -86.72
CA GLU A 650 62.50 -36.78 -88.04
C GLU A 650 62.72 -38.29 -87.99
N LYS A 651 63.23 -38.81 -86.87
CA LYS A 651 63.58 -40.23 -86.71
C LYS A 651 62.40 -41.11 -86.29
N GLY A 652 61.41 -40.56 -85.59
CA GLY A 652 60.29 -41.34 -85.09
C GLY A 652 59.29 -40.58 -84.22
N TYR A 653 58.44 -41.34 -83.53
CA TYR A 653 57.50 -40.89 -82.52
C TYR A 653 58.05 -41.24 -81.13
N TYR A 654 57.98 -40.27 -80.23
CA TYR A 654 58.48 -40.36 -78.86
C TYR A 654 57.32 -40.26 -77.89
N PHE A 655 57.34 -41.09 -76.87
CA PHE A 655 56.31 -41.12 -75.83
C PHE A 655 56.96 -41.05 -74.45
N ALA A 656 56.36 -40.30 -73.53
CA ALA A 656 56.72 -40.30 -72.13
C ALA A 656 55.49 -40.23 -71.23
N LYS A 657 55.54 -40.92 -70.09
CA LYS A 657 54.73 -40.64 -68.91
C LYS A 657 55.59 -39.90 -67.92
N ILE A 658 55.14 -38.73 -67.52
CA ILE A 658 55.84 -37.85 -66.58
C ILE A 658 54.99 -37.75 -65.32
N ASP A 659 55.59 -37.98 -64.15
CA ASP A 659 54.98 -37.60 -62.88
C ASP A 659 54.92 -36.07 -62.81
N VAL A 660 53.72 -35.51 -62.76
CA VAL A 660 53.55 -34.05 -62.79
C VAL A 660 54.05 -33.37 -61.52
N ARG A 661 54.25 -34.10 -60.41
CA ARG A 661 54.71 -33.54 -59.13
C ARG A 661 56.22 -33.47 -59.03
N SER A 662 56.93 -34.44 -59.61
CA SER A 662 58.39 -34.54 -59.54
C SER A 662 59.08 -34.13 -60.85
N GLY A 663 58.40 -34.31 -61.99
CA GLY A 663 58.99 -34.20 -63.32
C GLY A 663 59.77 -35.42 -63.78
N GLU A 664 59.76 -36.50 -62.99
CA GLU A 664 60.43 -37.74 -63.36
C GLU A 664 59.66 -38.45 -64.48
N ILE A 665 60.43 -38.99 -65.43
CA ILE A 665 59.88 -39.81 -66.51
C ILE A 665 59.68 -41.22 -65.96
N ILE A 666 58.42 -41.56 -65.68
CA ILE A 666 58.01 -42.86 -65.14
C ILE A 666 58.20 -43.95 -66.21
N ALA A 667 57.88 -43.62 -67.46
CA ALA A 667 58.00 -44.54 -68.58
C ALA A 667 58.26 -43.76 -69.87
N ARG A 668 59.00 -44.35 -70.81
CA ARG A 668 59.22 -43.79 -72.14
C ARG A 668 59.32 -44.88 -73.21
N ASP A 669 58.93 -44.55 -74.43
CA ASP A 669 59.00 -45.44 -75.59
C ASP A 669 59.32 -44.66 -76.87
N PHE A 670 59.89 -45.36 -77.86
CA PHE A 670 60.29 -44.80 -79.15
C PHE A 670 59.87 -45.71 -80.29
N VAL A 671 59.20 -45.12 -81.29
CA VAL A 671 58.75 -45.82 -82.50
C VAL A 671 59.36 -45.15 -83.74
N PRO A 672 60.32 -45.80 -84.43
CA PRO A 672 60.95 -45.22 -85.62
C PRO A 672 59.96 -45.12 -86.81
N LYS A 673 60.22 -44.20 -87.74
CA LYS A 673 59.40 -44.04 -88.97
C LYS A 673 59.71 -45.16 -89.99
N GLY A 674 58.66 -45.77 -90.56
CA GLY A 674 58.76 -46.83 -91.58
C GLY A 674 57.43 -47.56 -91.87
N LEU A 675 57.37 -48.38 -92.93
CA LEU A 675 56.15 -49.08 -93.40
C LEU A 675 55.55 -50.09 -92.38
N LYS A 676 56.36 -50.72 -91.51
CA LYS A 676 55.92 -51.69 -90.48
C LYS A 676 55.53 -51.07 -89.13
N SER A 677 55.53 -49.75 -89.02
CA SER A 677 55.50 -49.04 -87.72
C SER A 677 54.10 -48.63 -87.24
N LYS A 678 53.08 -48.67 -88.12
CA LYS A 678 51.73 -48.16 -87.83
C LYS A 678 50.98 -48.93 -86.72
N LEU A 679 51.11 -50.26 -86.68
CA LEU A 679 50.48 -51.11 -85.65
C LEU A 679 51.14 -50.91 -84.27
N LYS A 680 52.48 -50.86 -84.24
CA LYS A 680 53.25 -50.61 -83.01
C LYS A 680 52.97 -49.21 -82.46
N LEU A 681 52.84 -48.21 -83.35
CA LEU A 681 52.51 -46.83 -82.96
C LEU A 681 51.17 -46.76 -82.22
N SER A 682 50.12 -47.39 -82.75
CA SER A 682 48.78 -47.38 -82.11
C SER A 682 48.75 -48.09 -80.75
N GLN A 683 49.51 -49.17 -80.58
CA GLN A 683 49.62 -49.90 -79.30
C GLN A 683 50.41 -49.14 -78.22
N VAL A 684 51.39 -48.33 -78.63
CA VAL A 684 52.17 -47.49 -77.70
C VAL A 684 51.36 -46.24 -77.36
N GLU A 685 50.74 -45.58 -78.33
CA GLU A 685 49.92 -44.40 -78.10
C GLU A 685 48.77 -44.65 -77.10
N GLY A 686 48.10 -45.80 -77.19
CA GLY A 686 47.04 -46.19 -76.23
C GLY A 686 47.53 -46.52 -74.82
N ARG A 687 48.84 -46.68 -74.59
CA ARG A 687 49.42 -46.88 -73.25
C ARG A 687 49.86 -45.57 -72.59
N TYR A 688 50.15 -44.54 -73.38
CA TYR A 688 50.82 -43.32 -72.94
C TYR A 688 49.95 -42.08 -72.99
N VAL A 689 48.94 -42.00 -73.86
CA VAL A 689 48.20 -40.76 -74.16
C VAL A 689 46.68 -40.91 -73.99
N ARG A 690 46.17 -42.15 -73.97
CA ARG A 690 44.78 -42.49 -73.64
C ARG A 690 44.75 -43.12 -72.26
#